data_AF-A0A9P4MHY5-F1
#
_entry.id   AF-A0A9P4MHY5-F1
#
_cell.length_a   1.000
_cell.length_b   1.000
_cell.length_c   1.000
_cell.angle_alpha   90.00
_cell.angle_beta   90.00
_cell.angle_gamma   90.00
#
_symmetry.space_group_name_H-M   'P 1'
#
loop_
_entity.id
_entity.type
_entity.pdbx_description
1 polymer ?
#
loop_
_entity_poly.entity_id
_entity_poly.type
_entity_poly.pdbx_seq_one_letter_code
_entity_poly.pdbx_strand_id
1 'polypeptide(L)'
;MNGTPRLSSRFPETPKTSRQPARTPRSNESRIRPHLPDVPSLSKTANDGPLIPLDTVDAPQQRLLVVSFYVALFAWRLYDFHNLVEEDTESLWLFMKWVVIDGAFLFGLPELRIPWLEYSSNVVALLFLSHACLDGVLMFRIPIPLGAALMGLLRLVYDREVTISGSKVKYSNVIHDSSLLLGRQTIKILPEGSATLNPGRDRFCLGGTTSHVYLPIRINQTEPISMNLVRYDLDTNHNETTTFSGAQIKKLLREAKKNGQQSGVDGLQTIRVQVKKAGQYKLGRVVDKTGLEVRRRIAGDTFVVHCPSAIIKPLSKDKCRGELSNVELEVTGTPPLRVRYRKSINTVQQEAQLQSIQPDDLVSPLSQSDSSAIVPAGRVDATWARAQTVTVPLGESLSTSGDWAFSLDEVEDALGNKITYSSRDHDKEERQHSHSPHLHQVIKVHERPTVVLNGCSPQRPLKVARHKTAALPIQLGSTGKGGVLDSPYRVEYLFTPESELSADGDHSSQPRIEGLSIRANKDRPNIQDAGLYTLRSVATDFCSGEVLEPASCLLQNPPEPSLQIEHHEISDKCAQKAVGLRVDFHLTGTPPFQIQCRMTRGGANQAEVKFFDINGLRGQVDLTPPAAGHYTYEFVDISDATYKAHSLRDQNLILEQDVKPSAHASFISNIERKVCIDQSVKFGVGLRGEGPFTVEYELVQGSHRKPYKIAGITNEAFEIETEPLTKGGDYTLSLSSVTDGMGCKEALGQEAKINVRHQRPKAGFGLIEGSRNVQTLEHKKVSLPLKLTGEGPWTVEYHKVGQPQQRMRHQVSQPNAKIDVTGDGTFELLSMHDAICPGIVDSKASTISIDWIPRPELKLANSAFEKVSGNTYFKHDICEGEDDSVDLHLSGSAPFEVKYQENIKPDNGAKALMSKTLNTAGGTSSIRMDTAQAGVIEYHFAELSDYNYDHSKTHFTPTIIQQRVNPRPSARFTNPGKTYSYCTSLSSKVETIPIKLTGTPPFSIDYEVRHSGKTTPRIHSVSDISSHTYNIQIPASDLTAGTSAVFLRKVTDARTCTRTLPSTEPRVQISVHAAPSITPLETKRDYCVGDRLGYSLSGVAPFSIYYSFDGKARKATSSSTTFRRLAEKAGKFEITAVSDSGSGCKADVNLAATVHGLPSARVSDGREAEQDIHEGGSAEIEFRFGGEAPWEFTWVRSKIAGKGKRGEVMEMRSETSESDTFRLRAGEEGVYEVVRVRDRWCEVRREGVEVGKEEARKRLTN
;
A
#
# COMPACT_ATOMS: atom_id res chain seq x y z
N MET A 1 -17.65 38.79 -37.52
CA MET A 1 -17.15 40.14 -37.17
C MET A 1 -15.68 40.06 -36.81
N ASN A 2 -15.01 41.20 -36.78
CA ASN A 2 -13.62 41.53 -36.40
C ASN A 2 -12.91 40.53 -35.44
N GLY A 3 -11.62 40.21 -35.60
CA GLY A 3 -10.66 40.63 -36.64
C GLY A 3 -9.22 40.21 -36.32
N THR A 4 -8.37 40.01 -37.34
CA THR A 4 -6.93 39.70 -37.20
C THR A 4 -6.05 40.95 -37.35
N PRO A 5 -4.88 40.99 -36.68
CA PRO A 5 -3.59 40.82 -37.41
C PRO A 5 -2.98 39.43 -37.13
N ARG A 6 -2.49 38.62 -38.09
CA ARG A 6 -1.37 38.80 -39.05
C ARG A 6 0.02 38.75 -38.37
N LEU A 7 1.10 38.19 -38.95
CA LEU A 7 1.46 37.29 -40.08
C LEU A 7 3.00 37.02 -39.89
N SER A 8 3.78 36.19 -40.61
CA SER A 8 3.67 35.35 -41.83
C SER A 8 4.74 34.23 -41.70
N SER A 9 4.56 32.95 -42.07
CA SER A 9 4.17 32.33 -43.37
C SER A 9 5.30 32.39 -44.42
N ARG A 10 5.66 31.36 -45.22
CA ARG A 10 5.10 30.02 -45.58
C ARG A 10 6.28 29.11 -46.05
N PHE A 11 6.28 27.76 -45.99
CA PHE A 11 5.47 26.74 -46.71
C PHE A 11 5.48 26.89 -48.26
N PRO A 12 5.25 25.83 -49.08
CA PRO A 12 5.32 24.37 -48.87
C PRO A 12 6.43 23.78 -49.80
N GLU A 13 6.45 22.59 -50.46
CA GLU A 13 5.56 21.40 -50.54
C GLU A 13 6.39 20.10 -50.74
N THR A 14 5.87 19.05 -51.43
CA THR A 14 6.28 17.64 -51.22
C THR A 14 6.32 16.79 -52.56
N PRO A 15 6.28 15.42 -52.62
CA PRO A 15 7.35 14.66 -53.30
C PRO A 15 6.90 13.54 -54.29
N LYS A 16 7.86 12.69 -54.73
CA LYS A 16 7.76 11.22 -55.08
C LYS A 16 8.20 10.75 -56.49
N THR A 17 9.37 10.08 -56.51
CA THR A 17 9.67 8.73 -57.09
C THR A 17 9.08 8.24 -58.44
N SER A 18 9.99 7.75 -59.32
CA SER A 18 10.00 6.39 -59.94
C SER A 18 9.79 6.22 -61.47
N ARG A 19 10.82 5.58 -62.08
CA ARG A 19 10.82 4.61 -63.23
C ARG A 19 10.76 5.05 -64.72
N GLN A 20 11.55 4.25 -65.47
CA GLN A 20 11.72 4.01 -66.92
C GLN A 20 10.43 3.52 -67.64
N PRO A 21 10.32 3.43 -69.01
CA PRO A 21 11.37 2.89 -69.92
C PRO A 21 11.50 3.34 -71.41
N ALA A 22 12.66 2.98 -71.99
CA ALA A 22 13.00 2.55 -73.38
C ALA A 22 12.27 3.07 -74.65
N ARG A 23 13.05 3.43 -75.71
CA ARG A 23 13.30 2.66 -76.97
C ARG A 23 14.18 3.46 -77.99
N THR A 24 14.73 2.80 -79.02
CA THR A 24 15.63 3.30 -80.12
C THR A 24 14.88 3.32 -81.48
N PRO A 25 15.44 3.56 -82.71
CA PRO A 25 16.85 3.77 -83.19
C PRO A 25 17.06 4.80 -84.37
N ARG A 26 18.23 4.77 -85.06
CA ARG A 26 18.62 5.38 -86.39
C ARG A 26 18.83 6.92 -86.41
N SER A 27 19.53 7.58 -87.36
CA SER A 27 20.61 7.33 -88.38
C SER A 27 20.94 8.68 -89.09
N ASN A 28 21.97 8.96 -89.91
CA ASN A 28 23.16 8.27 -90.48
C ASN A 28 24.17 9.31 -91.07
N GLU A 29 25.44 8.93 -91.37
CA GLU A 29 26.37 9.58 -92.36
C GLU A 29 26.78 11.08 -92.18
N SER A 30 27.80 11.69 -92.81
CA SER A 30 29.01 11.25 -93.56
C SER A 30 30.15 12.31 -93.60
N ARG A 31 31.41 11.86 -93.45
CA ARG A 31 32.65 12.14 -94.25
C ARG A 31 32.80 13.45 -95.10
N ILE A 32 33.96 14.14 -95.02
CA ILE A 32 34.89 14.56 -96.12
C ILE A 32 36.10 15.40 -95.59
N ARG A 33 37.16 15.60 -96.42
CA ARG A 33 38.48 16.29 -96.17
C ARG A 33 38.70 17.44 -97.22
N PRO A 34 39.94 17.88 -97.57
CA PRO A 34 40.92 18.76 -96.88
C PRO A 34 41.29 20.02 -97.71
N HIS A 35 42.24 20.89 -97.26
CA HIS A 35 43.47 21.27 -98.01
C HIS A 35 44.40 22.29 -97.30
N LEU A 36 45.64 22.40 -97.81
CA LEU A 36 46.73 23.38 -97.60
C LEU A 36 46.90 24.20 -98.92
N PRO A 37 47.59 25.39 -99.03
CA PRO A 37 48.96 25.64 -98.48
C PRO A 37 49.44 27.11 -98.20
N ASP A 38 50.72 27.23 -97.80
CA ASP A 38 51.77 28.25 -98.06
C ASP A 38 51.70 29.75 -97.60
N VAL A 39 52.89 30.40 -97.66
CA VAL A 39 53.31 31.71 -97.07
C VAL A 39 53.89 32.62 -98.19
N PRO A 40 53.89 33.98 -98.08
CA PRO A 40 55.18 34.66 -97.78
C PRO A 40 55.16 36.08 -97.13
N SER A 41 56.30 36.44 -96.53
CA SER A 41 57.01 37.76 -96.52
C SER A 41 56.40 39.11 -96.04
N LEU A 42 56.92 39.58 -94.89
CA LEU A 42 57.63 40.88 -94.64
C LEU A 42 56.99 42.27 -94.94
N SER A 43 56.90 43.09 -93.88
CA SER A 43 57.07 44.58 -93.91
C SER A 43 57.69 45.10 -92.59
N LYS A 44 58.24 46.32 -92.56
CA LYS A 44 59.19 46.80 -91.51
C LYS A 44 58.62 47.80 -90.48
N THR A 45 59.08 47.63 -89.23
CA THR A 45 59.42 48.65 -88.19
C THR A 45 58.45 49.76 -87.80
N ALA A 46 58.09 49.76 -86.51
CA ALA A 46 58.15 50.95 -85.65
C ALA A 46 58.94 50.57 -84.38
N ASN A 47 59.64 51.52 -83.75
CA ASN A 47 60.41 51.24 -82.53
C ASN A 47 59.53 51.32 -81.29
N ASP A 48 59.35 50.20 -80.59
CA ASP A 48 58.86 50.15 -79.21
C ASP A 48 59.61 49.04 -78.47
N GLY A 49 60.82 49.37 -77.97
CA GLY A 49 61.79 48.40 -77.44
C GLY A 49 61.74 48.24 -75.91
N PRO A 50 62.47 47.24 -75.37
CA PRO A 50 62.66 47.08 -73.93
C PRO A 50 63.30 48.31 -73.30
N LEU A 51 62.94 48.58 -72.04
CA LEU A 51 63.38 49.77 -71.31
C LEU A 51 64.90 49.73 -71.01
N ILE A 52 65.50 48.54 -71.07
CA ILE A 52 66.95 48.32 -71.24
C ILE A 52 67.19 47.88 -72.69
N PRO A 53 67.93 48.63 -73.52
CA PRO A 53 68.21 48.26 -74.91
C PRO A 53 68.85 46.87 -75.05
N LEU A 54 68.43 46.10 -76.07
CA LEU A 54 68.97 44.76 -76.32
C LEU A 54 70.46 44.76 -76.73
N ASP A 55 70.99 45.92 -77.12
CA ASP A 55 72.39 46.12 -77.49
C ASP A 55 73.34 46.18 -76.27
N THR A 56 72.81 46.39 -75.05
CA THR A 56 73.63 46.43 -73.81
C THR A 56 73.49 45.16 -72.97
N VAL A 57 72.32 44.52 -72.97
CA VAL A 57 72.07 43.22 -72.35
C VAL A 57 71.09 42.45 -73.23
N ASP A 58 71.44 41.24 -73.68
CA ASP A 58 70.57 40.44 -74.55
C ASP A 58 69.31 39.94 -73.81
N ALA A 59 68.22 39.70 -74.55
CA ALA A 59 66.94 39.30 -73.96
C ALA A 59 67.04 38.04 -73.06
N PRO A 60 67.79 36.97 -73.41
CA PRO A 60 68.10 35.88 -72.49
C PRO A 60 68.74 36.33 -71.17
N GLN A 61 69.76 37.18 -71.19
CA GLN A 61 70.35 37.73 -69.96
C GLN A 61 69.40 38.64 -69.17
N GLN A 62 68.60 39.49 -69.83
CA GLN A 62 67.59 40.32 -69.14
C GLN A 62 66.56 39.44 -68.42
N ARG A 63 66.07 38.38 -69.07
CA ARG A 63 65.19 37.37 -68.44
C ARG A 63 65.88 36.66 -67.28
N LEU A 64 67.16 36.28 -67.43
CA LEU A 64 67.92 35.58 -66.39
C LEU A 64 68.16 36.45 -65.15
N LEU A 65 68.43 37.76 -65.32
CA LEU A 65 68.53 38.71 -64.22
C LEU A 65 67.20 38.87 -63.47
N VAL A 66 66.09 39.02 -64.20
CA VAL A 66 64.74 39.08 -63.63
C VAL A 66 64.39 37.80 -62.86
N VAL A 67 64.66 36.62 -63.42
CA VAL A 67 64.42 35.34 -62.74
C VAL A 67 65.33 35.17 -61.53
N SER A 68 66.58 35.60 -61.60
CA SER A 68 67.52 35.56 -60.46
C SER A 68 67.06 36.48 -59.32
N PHE A 69 66.53 37.66 -59.65
CA PHE A 69 65.96 38.58 -58.66
C PHE A 69 64.68 38.02 -58.03
N TYR A 70 63.78 37.41 -58.82
CA TYR A 70 62.63 36.67 -58.28
C TYR A 70 63.03 35.52 -57.36
N VAL A 71 64.05 34.74 -57.71
CA VAL A 71 64.58 33.66 -56.86
C VAL A 71 65.18 34.22 -55.55
N ALA A 72 65.83 35.38 -55.58
CA ALA A 72 66.32 36.05 -54.38
C ALA A 72 65.16 36.54 -53.47
N LEU A 73 64.11 37.15 -54.04
CA LEU A 73 62.89 37.50 -53.31
C LEU A 73 62.22 36.26 -52.72
N PHE A 74 62.13 35.17 -53.48
CA PHE A 74 61.54 33.91 -53.02
C PHE A 74 62.34 33.26 -51.87
N ALA A 75 63.67 33.32 -51.93
CA ALA A 75 64.53 32.86 -50.84
C ALA A 75 64.34 33.72 -49.57
N TRP A 76 64.18 35.04 -49.70
CA TRP A 76 63.86 35.91 -48.57
C TRP A 76 62.46 35.63 -48.01
N ARG A 77 61.44 35.39 -48.85
CA ARG A 77 60.10 34.97 -48.39
C ARG A 77 60.14 33.65 -47.60
N LEU A 78 60.96 32.68 -48.03
CA LEU A 78 61.15 31.43 -47.29
C LEU A 78 61.91 31.63 -45.97
N TYR A 79 62.84 32.58 -45.90
CA TYR A 79 63.53 32.95 -44.66
C TYR A 79 62.57 33.62 -43.65
N ASP A 80 61.78 34.60 -44.09
CA ASP A 80 60.74 35.22 -43.26
C ASP A 80 59.73 34.18 -42.75
N PHE A 81 59.31 33.24 -43.60
CA PHE A 81 58.44 32.12 -43.20
C PHE A 81 59.10 31.19 -42.18
N HIS A 82 60.41 30.90 -42.30
CA HIS A 82 61.15 30.09 -41.33
C HIS A 82 61.21 30.78 -39.96
N ASN A 83 61.51 32.08 -39.92
CA ASN A 83 61.52 32.86 -38.68
C ASN A 83 60.11 32.96 -38.06
N LEU A 84 59.06 33.06 -38.87
CA LEU A 84 57.66 33.04 -38.41
C LEU A 84 57.22 31.67 -37.82
N VAL A 85 57.91 30.59 -38.18
CA VAL A 85 57.71 29.25 -37.59
C VAL A 85 58.48 29.07 -36.28
N GLU A 86 59.60 29.77 -36.06
CA GLU A 86 60.43 29.64 -34.84
C GLU A 86 60.21 30.74 -33.78
N GLU A 87 59.96 31.99 -34.19
CA GLU A 87 59.92 33.17 -33.28
C GLU A 87 58.52 33.81 -33.12
N ASP A 88 57.48 33.19 -33.69
CA ASP A 88 56.05 33.52 -33.48
C ASP A 88 55.66 35.01 -33.71
N THR A 89 56.25 35.62 -34.74
CA THR A 89 56.07 37.04 -35.11
C THR A 89 54.70 37.36 -35.74
N GLU A 90 54.41 38.65 -35.96
CA GLU A 90 53.11 39.11 -36.50
C GLU A 90 52.87 38.70 -37.97
N SER A 91 52.31 37.51 -38.16
CA SER A 91 51.82 36.94 -39.43
C SER A 91 51.13 37.94 -40.38
N LEU A 92 50.25 38.80 -39.86
CA LEU A 92 49.49 39.76 -40.67
C LEU A 92 50.39 40.86 -41.27
N TRP A 93 51.41 41.32 -40.53
CA TRP A 93 52.38 42.28 -41.05
C TRP A 93 53.25 41.66 -42.15
N LEU A 94 53.73 40.43 -41.94
CA LEU A 94 54.52 39.72 -42.95
C LEU A 94 53.69 39.41 -44.21
N PHE A 95 52.41 39.05 -44.06
CA PHE A 95 51.48 38.92 -45.19
C PHE A 95 51.36 40.24 -45.98
N MET A 96 51.09 41.36 -45.31
CA MET A 96 50.98 42.66 -45.99
C MET A 96 52.28 43.10 -46.65
N LYS A 97 53.44 42.85 -46.01
CA LYS A 97 54.77 43.08 -46.59
C LYS A 97 54.93 42.35 -47.92
N TRP A 98 54.68 41.04 -47.94
CA TRP A 98 54.94 40.22 -49.13
C TRP A 98 53.94 40.49 -50.27
N VAL A 99 52.66 40.72 -49.95
CA VAL A 99 51.67 41.15 -50.96
C VAL A 99 52.08 42.49 -51.61
N VAL A 100 52.65 43.43 -50.87
CA VAL A 100 53.15 44.70 -51.46
C VAL A 100 54.40 44.47 -52.32
N ILE A 101 55.34 43.62 -51.89
CA ILE A 101 56.57 43.31 -52.66
C ILE A 101 56.25 42.57 -53.96
N ASP A 102 55.47 41.49 -53.90
CA ASP A 102 55.08 40.71 -55.08
C ASP A 102 54.17 41.52 -56.01
N GLY A 103 53.35 42.43 -55.47
CA GLY A 103 52.61 43.43 -56.25
C GLY A 103 53.54 44.37 -57.02
N ALA A 104 54.50 45.00 -56.34
CA ALA A 104 55.46 45.90 -56.99
C ALA A 104 56.29 45.20 -58.07
N PHE A 105 56.70 43.95 -57.82
CA PHE A 105 57.46 43.15 -58.80
C PHE A 105 56.60 42.73 -60.01
N LEU A 106 55.40 42.17 -59.78
CA LEU A 106 54.56 41.64 -60.85
C LEU A 106 53.93 42.74 -61.73
N PHE A 107 53.58 43.89 -61.17
CA PHE A 107 53.06 45.02 -61.94
C PHE A 107 54.16 45.91 -62.56
N GLY A 108 55.38 45.91 -62.01
CA GLY A 108 56.54 46.56 -62.65
C GLY A 108 57.14 45.76 -63.82
N LEU A 109 56.95 44.44 -63.82
CA LEU A 109 57.49 43.51 -64.82
C LEU A 109 57.15 43.85 -66.29
N PRO A 110 55.87 44.12 -66.66
CA PRO A 110 55.51 44.46 -68.04
C PRO A 110 56.12 45.78 -68.53
N GLU A 111 56.30 46.76 -67.65
CA GLU A 111 56.83 48.09 -68.02
C GLU A 111 58.33 48.05 -68.37
N LEU A 112 59.06 47.02 -67.94
CA LEU A 112 60.41 46.74 -68.44
C LEU A 112 60.43 46.32 -69.92
N ARG A 113 59.26 45.92 -70.47
CA ARG A 113 59.04 45.58 -71.89
C ARG A 113 60.00 44.50 -72.41
N ILE A 114 60.35 43.55 -71.54
CA ILE A 114 61.30 42.47 -71.87
C ILE A 114 60.55 41.42 -72.70
N PRO A 115 61.03 41.05 -73.91
CA PRO A 115 60.35 40.08 -74.76
C PRO A 115 60.02 38.77 -74.03
N TRP A 116 58.77 38.33 -74.15
CA TRP A 116 58.15 37.18 -73.45
C TRP A 116 57.83 37.38 -71.94
N LEU A 117 58.10 38.54 -71.36
CA LEU A 117 57.65 38.94 -70.01
C LEU A 117 56.59 40.07 -70.04
N GLU A 118 56.21 40.52 -71.23
CA GLU A 118 55.08 41.43 -71.52
C GLU A 118 53.72 40.74 -71.23
N TYR A 119 53.42 40.50 -69.96
CA TYR A 119 52.15 39.92 -69.54
C TYR A 119 51.01 40.94 -69.67
N SER A 120 49.92 40.54 -70.33
CA SER A 120 48.68 41.33 -70.32
C SER A 120 48.17 41.57 -68.90
N SER A 121 47.51 42.71 -68.65
CA SER A 121 47.05 43.11 -67.31
C SER A 121 46.24 42.02 -66.58
N ASN A 122 45.41 41.25 -67.31
CA ASN A 122 44.65 40.13 -66.75
C ASN A 122 45.55 38.97 -66.26
N VAL A 123 46.65 38.69 -66.97
CA VAL A 123 47.63 37.67 -66.57
C VAL A 123 48.43 38.15 -65.36
N VAL A 124 48.83 39.42 -65.32
CA VAL A 124 49.48 40.03 -64.15
C VAL A 124 48.58 39.96 -62.91
N ALA A 125 47.31 40.35 -63.05
CA ALA A 125 46.34 40.29 -61.96
C ALA A 125 46.10 38.86 -61.44
N LEU A 126 46.04 37.86 -62.33
CA LEU A 126 45.90 36.45 -61.96
C LEU A 126 47.17 35.91 -61.27
N LEU A 127 48.35 36.25 -61.79
CA LEU A 127 49.63 35.92 -61.14
C LEU A 127 49.72 36.55 -59.75
N PHE A 128 49.37 37.84 -59.61
CA PHE A 128 49.34 38.55 -58.34
C PHE A 128 48.37 37.90 -57.33
N LEU A 129 47.13 37.59 -57.74
CA LEU A 129 46.16 36.88 -56.88
C LEU A 129 46.66 35.50 -56.45
N SER A 130 47.39 34.77 -57.31
CA SER A 130 47.99 33.48 -56.97
C SER A 130 49.15 33.62 -55.96
N HIS A 131 49.94 34.69 -56.04
CA HIS A 131 51.01 34.98 -55.09
C HIS A 131 50.45 35.45 -53.74
N ALA A 132 49.45 36.33 -53.73
CA ALA A 132 48.74 36.71 -52.50
C ALA A 132 48.05 35.51 -51.82
N CYS A 133 47.56 34.53 -52.60
CA CYS A 133 47.05 33.27 -52.04
C CYS A 133 48.17 32.42 -51.41
N LEU A 134 49.35 32.34 -52.07
CA LEU A 134 50.53 31.64 -51.55
C LEU A 134 51.08 32.30 -50.27
N ASP A 135 51.13 33.64 -50.22
CA ASP A 135 51.50 34.40 -49.02
C ASP A 135 50.51 34.17 -47.88
N GLY A 136 49.21 34.11 -48.18
CA GLY A 136 48.19 33.78 -47.18
C GLY A 136 48.37 32.37 -46.60
N VAL A 137 48.72 31.40 -47.45
CA VAL A 137 49.03 30.03 -47.01
C VAL A 137 50.27 29.98 -46.11
N LEU A 138 51.37 30.63 -46.52
CA LEU A 138 52.63 30.63 -45.78
C LEU A 138 52.50 31.41 -44.47
N MET A 139 52.08 32.68 -44.54
CA MET A 139 52.13 33.58 -43.39
C MET A 139 51.02 33.31 -42.36
N PHE A 140 49.88 32.73 -42.75
CA PHE A 140 48.89 32.22 -41.79
C PHE A 140 49.04 30.72 -41.48
N ARG A 141 50.21 30.12 -41.82
CA ARG A 141 50.62 28.75 -41.46
C ARG A 141 49.58 27.67 -41.83
N ILE A 142 48.91 27.82 -42.99
CA ILE A 142 47.84 26.93 -43.45
C ILE A 142 48.44 25.61 -43.97
N PRO A 143 48.10 24.43 -43.39
CA PRO A 143 48.78 23.18 -43.73
C PRO A 143 48.29 22.59 -45.07
N ILE A 144 49.07 22.79 -46.14
CA ILE A 144 48.82 22.18 -47.46
C ILE A 144 49.76 20.96 -47.67
N PRO A 145 49.25 19.78 -48.09
CA PRO A 145 50.01 18.52 -48.14
C PRO A 145 50.98 18.37 -49.34
N LEU A 146 51.63 19.44 -49.78
CA LEU A 146 52.52 19.44 -50.96
C LEU A 146 53.81 18.61 -50.78
N GLY A 147 54.34 18.50 -49.56
CA GLY A 147 55.60 17.81 -49.27
C GLY A 147 55.61 16.32 -49.65
N ALA A 148 54.44 15.66 -49.65
CA ALA A 148 54.32 14.24 -50.01
C ALA A 148 54.63 13.99 -51.51
N ALA A 149 54.24 14.92 -52.40
CA ALA A 149 54.47 14.79 -53.84
C ALA A 149 55.96 14.96 -54.19
N LEU A 150 56.63 15.95 -53.60
CA LEU A 150 58.05 16.24 -53.87
C LEU A 150 58.97 15.10 -53.42
N MET A 151 58.69 14.50 -52.25
CA MET A 151 59.43 13.33 -51.76
C MET A 151 59.16 12.04 -52.57
N GLY A 152 58.03 11.97 -53.27
CA GLY A 152 57.74 10.88 -54.21
C GLY A 152 58.71 10.87 -55.40
N LEU A 153 58.92 12.03 -56.03
CA LEU A 153 59.84 12.20 -57.15
C LEU A 153 61.30 11.92 -56.76
N LEU A 154 61.75 12.42 -55.61
CA LEU A 154 63.12 12.20 -55.12
C LEU A 154 63.43 10.72 -54.79
N ARG A 155 62.42 9.93 -54.39
CA ARG A 155 62.60 8.48 -54.17
C ARG A 155 62.75 7.69 -55.46
N LEU A 156 62.17 8.15 -56.58
CA LEU A 156 62.16 7.41 -57.85
C LEU A 156 63.56 7.25 -58.49
N VAL A 157 64.51 8.11 -58.11
CA VAL A 157 65.85 8.20 -58.73
C VAL A 157 66.96 7.58 -57.86
N TYR A 158 66.71 7.35 -56.57
CA TYR A 158 67.76 7.08 -55.57
C TYR A 158 67.65 5.73 -54.85
N ASP A 159 67.23 4.69 -55.57
CA ASP A 159 67.16 3.32 -55.05
C ASP A 159 68.57 2.74 -54.78
N ARG A 160 69.01 2.83 -53.53
CA ARG A 160 70.24 2.24 -52.99
C ARG A 160 70.00 1.70 -51.58
N GLU A 161 69.90 0.38 -51.46
CA GLU A 161 69.63 -0.31 -50.19
C GLU A 161 70.88 -0.48 -49.33
N VAL A 162 70.69 -0.51 -48.01
CA VAL A 162 71.77 -0.71 -47.03
C VAL A 162 72.10 -2.20 -46.89
N THR A 163 73.35 -2.57 -47.17
CA THR A 163 73.89 -3.94 -47.00
C THR A 163 74.15 -4.26 -45.54
N ILE A 164 74.32 -5.54 -45.20
CA ILE A 164 74.66 -6.03 -43.84
C ILE A 164 75.86 -5.27 -43.23
N SER A 165 76.89 -4.99 -44.04
CA SER A 165 78.11 -4.29 -43.65
C SER A 165 77.93 -2.77 -43.45
N GLY A 166 76.85 -2.19 -43.98
CA GLY A 166 76.50 -0.77 -43.87
C GLY A 166 76.72 0.07 -45.14
N SER A 167 77.18 -0.53 -46.24
CA SER A 167 77.30 0.14 -47.55
C SER A 167 75.95 0.27 -48.27
N LYS A 168 75.89 0.95 -49.42
CA LYS A 168 74.65 1.21 -50.18
C LYS A 168 74.73 0.75 -51.64
N VAL A 169 73.87 -0.19 -52.07
CA VAL A 169 73.98 -0.96 -53.34
C VAL A 169 72.62 -1.06 -54.08
N LYS A 170 72.62 -1.37 -55.40
CA LYS A 170 71.42 -1.57 -56.25
C LYS A 170 70.96 -3.04 -56.31
N TYR A 171 69.65 -3.26 -56.48
CA TYR A 171 69.01 -4.59 -56.37
C TYR A 171 68.85 -5.38 -57.68
N SER A 172 68.62 -4.72 -58.82
CA SER A 172 68.16 -5.36 -60.08
C SER A 172 69.08 -6.46 -60.65
N ASN A 173 70.37 -6.40 -60.37
CA ASN A 173 71.39 -7.19 -61.07
C ASN A 173 71.57 -8.62 -60.51
N VAL A 174 70.58 -9.17 -59.80
CA VAL A 174 70.76 -10.37 -58.95
C VAL A 174 69.70 -11.48 -59.15
N ILE A 175 68.57 -11.26 -59.87
CA ILE A 175 67.38 -12.15 -59.72
C ILE A 175 66.72 -12.71 -61.00
N HIS A 176 66.82 -12.13 -62.20
CA HIS A 176 65.91 -12.50 -63.32
C HIS A 176 66.48 -13.50 -64.36
N ASP A 177 65.84 -14.68 -64.46
CA ASP A 177 65.92 -15.69 -65.55
C ASP A 177 64.57 -16.49 -65.65
N SER A 178 64.22 -17.19 -66.75
CA SER A 178 62.84 -17.05 -67.33
C SER A 178 61.99 -18.23 -67.93
N SER A 179 61.97 -19.50 -67.47
CA SER A 179 61.36 -20.66 -68.24
C SER A 179 60.25 -21.61 -67.60
N LEU A 180 58.87 -21.36 -67.67
CA LEU A 180 57.71 -22.07 -66.94
C LEU A 180 56.23 -22.38 -67.60
N LEU A 181 55.07 -22.52 -66.85
CA LEU A 181 53.89 -23.55 -66.89
C LEU A 181 52.32 -23.12 -67.01
N LEU A 182 51.24 -24.03 -66.95
CA LEU A 182 49.75 -23.92 -67.40
C LEU A 182 48.57 -24.91 -66.85
N GLY A 183 47.20 -24.73 -67.08
CA GLY A 183 45.97 -25.67 -67.28
C GLY A 183 45.00 -26.34 -66.16
N ARG A 184 43.60 -26.57 -66.30
CA ARG A 184 42.28 -26.02 -65.62
C ARG A 184 40.86 -26.90 -65.32
N GLN A 185 39.93 -26.73 -64.23
CA GLN A 185 38.47 -27.31 -63.85
C GLN A 185 37.63 -26.93 -62.44
N THR A 186 36.25 -27.09 -62.04
CA THR A 186 35.21 -26.27 -61.06
C THR A 186 33.96 -26.77 -60.05
N ILE A 187 33.50 -26.16 -58.82
CA ILE A 187 32.21 -26.32 -57.81
C ILE A 187 31.21 -25.22 -56.84
N LYS A 188 30.64 -25.16 -55.47
CA LYS A 188 29.59 -24.10 -54.64
C LYS A 188 28.89 -24.09 -53.01
N ILE A 189 28.24 -23.02 -52.18
CA ILE A 189 27.53 -22.89 -50.64
C ILE A 189 26.56 -21.63 -49.84
N LEU A 190 25.84 -21.56 -48.54
CA LEU A 190 24.85 -20.45 -47.72
C LEU A 190 24.31 -20.28 -46.02
N PRO A 191 23.39 -19.32 -45.33
CA PRO A 191 23.02 -18.87 -43.76
C PRO A 191 21.53 -18.43 -42.90
N GLU A 192 21.31 -17.81 -41.56
CA GLU A 192 20.02 -17.59 -40.49
C GLU A 192 19.64 -16.39 -39.25
N GLY A 193 18.60 -16.34 -38.18
CA GLY A 193 18.02 -15.21 -37.09
C GLY A 193 17.10 -15.30 -35.59
N SER A 194 16.46 -14.26 -34.76
CA SER A 194 15.59 -14.26 -33.31
C SER A 194 14.76 -13.01 -32.42
N ALA A 195 14.06 -13.03 -31.12
CA ALA A 195 12.99 -12.02 -30.32
C ALA A 195 12.61 -11.55 -28.69
N THR A 196 11.32 -11.39 -28.01
CA THR A 196 10.79 -10.66 -26.60
C THR A 196 9.31 -10.86 -25.72
N LEU A 197 8.72 -10.09 -24.61
CA LEU A 197 7.49 -10.29 -23.51
C LEU A 197 6.52 -9.11 -22.69
N ASN A 198 5.55 -9.29 -21.62
CA ASN A 198 4.45 -8.46 -20.80
C ASN A 198 4.87 -7.13 -20.11
N PRO A 199 4.47 -5.96 -20.61
CA PRO A 199 5.10 -4.69 -20.25
C PRO A 199 4.27 -3.70 -19.39
N GLY A 200 2.97 -3.92 -19.14
CA GLY A 200 2.07 -2.88 -18.62
C GLY A 200 1.97 -2.78 -17.09
N ARG A 201 2.18 -3.90 -16.38
CA ARG A 201 1.79 -4.08 -14.96
C ARG A 201 0.30 -3.85 -14.68
N ASP A 202 -0.55 -4.17 -15.66
CA ASP A 202 -2.01 -4.15 -15.52
C ASP A 202 -2.47 -5.11 -14.39
N ARG A 203 -3.54 -4.73 -13.67
CA ARG A 203 -4.13 -5.52 -12.57
C ARG A 203 -5.20 -6.48 -13.09
N PHE A 204 -5.30 -7.68 -12.50
CA PHE A 204 -6.12 -8.77 -13.02
C PHE A 204 -6.80 -9.59 -11.92
N CYS A 205 -8.13 -9.74 -11.99
CA CYS A 205 -8.89 -10.63 -11.13
C CYS A 205 -10.01 -11.38 -11.87
N LEU A 206 -10.40 -12.53 -11.33
CA LEU A 206 -11.45 -13.43 -11.83
C LEU A 206 -12.55 -13.60 -10.76
N GLY A 207 -13.82 -13.59 -11.15
CA GLY A 207 -14.94 -13.81 -10.23
C GLY A 207 -16.10 -12.83 -10.46
N GLY A 208 -17.26 -13.13 -9.86
CA GLY A 208 -18.47 -12.36 -10.08
C GLY A 208 -18.84 -12.31 -11.57
N THR A 209 -18.58 -11.17 -12.22
CA THR A 209 -18.84 -10.95 -13.65
C THR A 209 -17.65 -11.30 -14.57
N THR A 210 -16.42 -11.42 -14.07
CA THR A 210 -15.21 -11.67 -14.88
C THR A 210 -14.86 -13.16 -15.00
N SER A 211 -15.43 -13.82 -16.01
CA SER A 211 -15.17 -15.25 -16.31
C SER A 211 -13.81 -15.54 -16.96
N HIS A 212 -13.09 -14.50 -17.41
CA HIS A 212 -11.79 -14.60 -18.06
C HIS A 212 -11.09 -13.24 -18.11
N VAL A 213 -9.77 -13.24 -18.25
CA VAL A 213 -8.92 -12.04 -18.36
C VAL A 213 -7.96 -12.18 -19.56
N TYR A 214 -7.44 -11.06 -20.08
CA TYR A 214 -6.57 -11.02 -21.26
C TYR A 214 -5.16 -10.51 -20.93
N LEU A 215 -4.18 -11.40 -20.83
CA LEU A 215 -2.78 -11.07 -20.53
C LEU A 215 -2.03 -10.57 -21.79
N PRO A 216 -1.35 -9.41 -21.76
CA PRO A 216 -0.63 -8.88 -22.92
C PRO A 216 0.80 -9.44 -23.05
N ILE A 217 1.18 -9.86 -24.27
CA ILE A 217 2.54 -10.34 -24.62
C ILE A 217 3.08 -9.52 -25.80
N ARG A 218 4.28 -8.93 -25.69
CA ARG A 218 4.90 -8.05 -26.70
C ARG A 218 6.06 -8.73 -27.42
N ILE A 219 5.96 -8.85 -28.74
CA ILE A 219 6.86 -9.57 -29.66
C ILE A 219 7.59 -8.56 -30.57
N ASN A 220 8.84 -8.83 -30.95
CA ASN A 220 9.69 -7.90 -31.72
C ASN A 220 10.62 -8.62 -32.72
N GLN A 221 10.54 -8.30 -34.02
CA GLN A 221 11.45 -8.76 -35.09
C GLN A 221 11.49 -10.29 -35.34
N THR A 222 10.33 -10.96 -35.35
CA THR A 222 10.18 -12.44 -35.43
C THR A 222 8.75 -12.83 -35.84
N GLU A 223 8.50 -14.09 -36.21
CA GLU A 223 7.15 -14.65 -36.30
C GLU A 223 7.02 -15.99 -35.54
N PRO A 224 6.72 -15.96 -34.23
CA PRO A 224 6.77 -17.16 -33.40
C PRO A 224 5.74 -18.22 -33.81
N ILE A 225 6.22 -19.46 -33.96
CA ILE A 225 5.42 -20.66 -34.29
C ILE A 225 5.07 -21.50 -33.07
N SER A 226 5.70 -21.26 -31.92
CA SER A 226 5.24 -21.76 -30.63
C SER A 226 5.61 -20.80 -29.50
N MET A 227 4.78 -20.77 -28.45
CA MET A 227 5.07 -20.08 -27.19
C MET A 227 4.42 -20.82 -26.02
N ASN A 228 5.05 -20.79 -24.85
CA ASN A 228 4.57 -21.43 -23.64
C ASN A 228 4.25 -20.38 -22.57
N LEU A 229 3.18 -20.59 -21.81
CA LEU A 229 2.79 -19.78 -20.65
C LEU A 229 2.63 -20.69 -19.43
N VAL A 230 3.36 -20.40 -18.36
CA VAL A 230 3.36 -21.17 -17.10
C VAL A 230 2.47 -20.46 -16.08
N ARG A 231 1.58 -21.21 -15.41
CA ARG A 231 0.75 -20.78 -14.27
C ARG A 231 1.23 -21.52 -13.02
N TYR A 232 1.60 -20.81 -11.98
CA TYR A 232 1.68 -21.37 -10.62
C TYR A 232 0.32 -21.19 -9.95
N ASP A 233 -0.21 -22.27 -9.39
CA ASP A 233 -1.49 -22.30 -8.69
C ASP A 233 -1.41 -21.60 -7.32
N LEU A 234 -2.45 -20.87 -6.90
CA LEU A 234 -2.40 -20.10 -5.65
C LEU A 234 -2.63 -20.96 -4.40
N ASP A 235 -3.29 -22.11 -4.53
CA ASP A 235 -3.65 -22.93 -3.37
C ASP A 235 -2.67 -24.09 -3.18
N THR A 236 -2.07 -24.57 -4.28
CA THR A 236 -1.16 -25.73 -4.29
C THR A 236 0.27 -25.42 -4.72
N ASN A 237 0.55 -24.21 -5.23
CA ASN A 237 1.85 -23.80 -5.79
C ASN A 237 2.37 -24.68 -6.96
N HIS A 238 1.55 -25.60 -7.48
CA HIS A 238 1.90 -26.45 -8.63
C HIS A 238 1.92 -25.67 -9.95
N ASN A 239 2.79 -26.09 -10.89
CA ASN A 239 3.05 -25.38 -12.15
C ASN A 239 2.39 -26.05 -13.38
N GLU A 240 1.32 -25.45 -13.89
CA GLU A 240 0.71 -25.81 -15.17
C GLU A 240 1.40 -25.08 -16.32
N THR A 241 1.69 -25.77 -17.44
CA THR A 241 2.21 -25.13 -18.66
C THR A 241 1.22 -25.25 -19.80
N THR A 242 0.78 -24.12 -20.34
CA THR A 242 -0.04 -24.03 -21.56
C THR A 242 0.84 -23.74 -22.78
N THR A 243 0.73 -24.57 -23.81
CA THR A 243 1.45 -24.45 -25.08
C THR A 243 0.53 -23.87 -26.16
N PHE A 244 0.98 -22.81 -26.84
CA PHE A 244 0.28 -22.21 -27.95
C PHE A 244 0.94 -22.61 -29.27
N SER A 245 0.14 -23.15 -30.19
CA SER A 245 0.56 -23.54 -31.53
C SER A 245 0.61 -22.35 -32.49
N GLY A 246 1.42 -22.47 -33.56
CA GLY A 246 1.55 -21.42 -34.58
C GLY A 246 0.24 -21.04 -35.27
N ALA A 247 -0.77 -21.92 -35.29
CA ALA A 247 -2.11 -21.60 -35.77
C ALA A 247 -2.84 -20.63 -34.81
N GLN A 248 -2.79 -20.90 -33.50
CA GLN A 248 -3.35 -20.03 -32.47
C GLN A 248 -2.60 -18.69 -32.41
N ILE A 249 -1.26 -18.71 -32.47
CA ILE A 249 -0.43 -17.50 -32.48
C ILE A 249 -0.74 -16.64 -33.72
N LYS A 250 -0.86 -17.24 -34.92
CA LYS A 250 -1.29 -16.52 -36.14
C LYS A 250 -2.70 -15.92 -36.02
N LYS A 251 -3.63 -16.55 -35.28
CA LYS A 251 -4.95 -15.96 -34.97
C LYS A 251 -4.81 -14.74 -34.06
N LEU A 252 -4.07 -14.86 -32.95
CA LEU A 252 -3.83 -13.78 -31.99
C LEU A 252 -3.08 -12.58 -32.63
N LEU A 253 -2.10 -12.83 -33.50
CA LEU A 253 -1.40 -11.78 -34.27
C LEU A 253 -2.33 -11.08 -35.26
N ARG A 254 -3.27 -11.79 -35.91
CA ARG A 254 -4.30 -11.17 -36.77
C ARG A 254 -5.28 -10.33 -35.98
N GLU A 255 -5.73 -10.81 -34.81
CA GLU A 255 -6.63 -10.07 -33.91
C GLU A 255 -5.94 -8.81 -33.35
N ALA A 256 -4.66 -8.90 -32.98
CA ALA A 256 -3.84 -7.75 -32.58
C ALA A 256 -3.68 -6.72 -33.71
N LYS A 257 -3.39 -7.16 -34.94
CA LYS A 257 -3.30 -6.28 -36.13
C LYS A 257 -4.64 -5.65 -36.53
N LYS A 258 -5.78 -6.24 -36.14
CA LYS A 258 -7.13 -5.71 -36.42
C LYS A 258 -7.64 -4.73 -35.35
N ASN A 259 -7.28 -4.96 -34.09
CA ASN A 259 -7.85 -4.23 -32.93
C ASN A 259 -6.87 -3.26 -32.25
N GLY A 260 -5.62 -3.16 -32.73
CA GLY A 260 -4.59 -2.28 -32.16
C GLY A 260 -4.38 -0.99 -32.97
N GLN A 261 -4.16 0.13 -32.28
CA GLN A 261 -3.55 1.31 -32.90
C GLN A 261 -2.17 0.95 -33.47
N GLN A 262 -1.84 1.47 -34.65
CA GLN A 262 -0.54 1.26 -35.27
C GLN A 262 0.56 1.89 -34.40
N SER A 263 1.32 1.03 -33.69
CA SER A 263 2.57 1.44 -33.07
C SER A 263 3.57 1.75 -34.18
N GLY A 264 4.13 2.96 -34.20
CA GLY A 264 4.98 3.47 -35.28
C GLY A 264 6.39 2.86 -35.37
N VAL A 265 6.55 1.59 -34.98
CA VAL A 265 7.81 0.84 -34.98
C VAL A 265 7.56 -0.49 -35.67
N ASP A 266 8.20 -0.71 -36.82
CA ASP A 266 8.02 -1.94 -37.58
C ASP A 266 8.59 -3.16 -36.81
N GLY A 267 7.95 -4.31 -37.01
CA GLY A 267 8.28 -5.55 -36.31
C GLY A 267 7.80 -5.66 -34.86
N LEU A 268 7.23 -4.61 -34.24
CA LEU A 268 6.74 -4.62 -32.86
C LEU A 268 5.22 -4.90 -32.79
N GLN A 269 4.81 -5.96 -32.09
CA GLN A 269 3.39 -6.35 -31.97
C GLN A 269 3.04 -6.76 -30.53
N THR A 270 1.82 -6.53 -30.08
CA THR A 270 1.33 -6.97 -28.76
C THR A 270 0.07 -7.81 -28.90
N ILE A 271 0.14 -9.09 -28.54
CA ILE A 271 -1.00 -10.03 -28.54
C ILE A 271 -1.63 -10.10 -27.15
N ARG A 272 -2.90 -10.53 -27.07
CA ARG A 272 -3.66 -10.69 -25.81
C ARG A 272 -4.09 -12.14 -25.64
N VAL A 273 -3.64 -12.81 -24.58
CA VAL A 273 -3.91 -14.23 -24.29
C VAL A 273 -5.01 -14.35 -23.25
N GLN A 274 -6.09 -15.07 -23.57
CA GLN A 274 -7.21 -15.32 -22.65
C GLN A 274 -6.81 -16.35 -21.59
N VAL A 275 -7.02 -16.02 -20.31
CA VAL A 275 -6.83 -16.92 -19.15
C VAL A 275 -8.10 -17.02 -18.31
N LYS A 276 -8.29 -18.16 -17.63
CA LYS A 276 -9.53 -18.52 -16.89
C LYS A 276 -9.31 -19.05 -15.46
N LYS A 277 -8.05 -19.21 -15.02
CA LYS A 277 -7.70 -19.67 -13.67
C LYS A 277 -6.91 -18.58 -12.95
N ALA A 278 -7.12 -18.43 -11.64
CA ALA A 278 -6.23 -17.67 -10.79
C ALA A 278 -4.82 -18.29 -10.78
N GLY A 279 -3.78 -17.53 -10.44
CA GLY A 279 -2.40 -18.00 -10.42
C GLY A 279 -1.36 -16.92 -10.74
N GLN A 280 -0.10 -17.24 -10.52
CA GLN A 280 1.04 -16.44 -10.95
C GLN A 280 1.50 -16.90 -12.34
N TYR A 281 1.47 -16.01 -13.34
CA TYR A 281 1.76 -16.30 -14.75
C TYR A 281 3.15 -15.83 -15.18
N LYS A 282 3.92 -16.71 -15.85
CA LYS A 282 5.27 -16.42 -16.39
C LYS A 282 5.45 -16.99 -17.81
N LEU A 283 6.23 -16.32 -18.67
CA LEU A 283 6.45 -16.78 -20.05
C LEU A 283 7.54 -17.85 -20.13
N GLY A 284 7.14 -19.04 -20.59
CA GLY A 284 8.04 -20.14 -20.92
C GLY A 284 8.73 -19.96 -22.27
N ARG A 285 9.07 -21.06 -22.94
CA ARG A 285 9.76 -21.12 -24.23
C ARG A 285 9.03 -20.37 -25.35
N VAL A 286 9.76 -19.84 -26.34
CA VAL A 286 9.23 -19.25 -27.59
C VAL A 286 10.15 -19.67 -28.76
N VAL A 287 9.60 -19.95 -29.95
CA VAL A 287 10.36 -20.44 -31.12
C VAL A 287 9.90 -19.75 -32.40
N ASP A 288 10.83 -19.32 -33.28
CA ASP A 288 10.55 -18.65 -34.56
C ASP A 288 10.25 -19.65 -35.69
N LYS A 289 9.74 -19.16 -36.84
CA LYS A 289 9.47 -19.93 -38.07
C LYS A 289 10.67 -20.74 -38.60
N THR A 290 11.87 -20.42 -38.15
CA THR A 290 13.14 -21.06 -38.55
C THR A 290 13.54 -22.21 -37.62
N GLY A 291 12.77 -22.45 -36.55
CA GLY A 291 13.02 -23.49 -35.55
C GLY A 291 13.93 -23.07 -34.39
N LEU A 292 14.51 -21.86 -34.44
CA LEU A 292 15.41 -21.36 -33.39
C LEU A 292 14.66 -20.76 -32.19
N GLU A 293 15.26 -20.88 -31.00
CA GLU A 293 14.69 -20.36 -29.76
C GLU A 293 14.88 -18.84 -29.63
N VAL A 294 13.82 -18.22 -29.14
CA VAL A 294 13.57 -16.78 -29.20
C VAL A 294 13.85 -16.15 -27.84
N ARG A 295 14.77 -15.16 -27.79
CA ARG A 295 15.19 -14.50 -26.55
C ARG A 295 13.99 -13.89 -25.79
N ARG A 296 14.04 -13.91 -24.46
CA ARG A 296 12.97 -13.42 -23.57
C ARG A 296 13.48 -12.27 -22.69
N ARG A 297 12.58 -11.37 -22.28
CA ARG A 297 12.81 -10.33 -21.25
C ARG A 297 11.82 -10.55 -20.11
N ILE A 298 12.18 -10.22 -18.87
CA ILE A 298 11.32 -10.35 -17.68
C ILE A 298 10.95 -8.93 -17.21
N ALA A 299 9.69 -8.70 -16.82
CA ALA A 299 9.15 -7.38 -16.47
C ALA A 299 8.61 -7.26 -15.02
N GLY A 300 8.57 -8.38 -14.30
CA GLY A 300 7.87 -8.56 -13.03
C GLY A 300 6.97 -9.80 -13.08
N ASP A 301 6.54 -10.28 -11.92
CA ASP A 301 5.58 -11.38 -11.83
C ASP A 301 4.15 -10.87 -12.08
N THR A 302 3.37 -11.63 -12.85
CA THR A 302 1.98 -11.28 -13.21
C THR A 302 1.02 -12.17 -12.45
N PHE A 303 0.30 -11.62 -11.47
CA PHE A 303 -0.74 -12.36 -10.74
C PHE A 303 -2.10 -12.18 -11.40
N VAL A 304 -2.93 -13.23 -11.32
CA VAL A 304 -4.38 -13.16 -11.53
C VAL A 304 -5.01 -13.78 -10.29
N VAL A 305 -5.75 -13.00 -9.50
CA VAL A 305 -6.36 -13.46 -8.24
C VAL A 305 -7.88 -13.60 -8.38
N HIS A 306 -8.57 -13.99 -7.30
CA HIS A 306 -10.02 -13.85 -7.26
C HIS A 306 -10.40 -12.39 -6.99
N CYS A 307 -11.42 -11.86 -7.65
CA CYS A 307 -11.85 -10.48 -7.41
C CYS A 307 -12.35 -10.31 -5.97
N PRO A 308 -11.96 -9.22 -5.26
CA PRO A 308 -12.39 -9.01 -3.90
C PRO A 308 -13.89 -8.75 -3.82
N SER A 309 -14.50 -9.18 -2.73
CA SER A 309 -15.92 -9.02 -2.44
C SER A 309 -16.13 -8.84 -0.94
N ALA A 310 -17.29 -8.30 -0.56
CA ALA A 310 -17.72 -8.23 0.82
C ALA A 310 -19.24 -8.35 0.88
N ILE A 311 -19.73 -8.96 1.95
CA ILE A 311 -21.15 -9.12 2.25
C ILE A 311 -21.42 -8.79 3.72
N ILE A 312 -22.56 -8.18 3.98
CA ILE A 312 -23.14 -8.10 5.33
C ILE A 312 -23.84 -9.44 5.57
N LYS A 313 -23.53 -10.10 6.69
CA LYS A 313 -24.21 -11.34 7.09
C LYS A 313 -25.64 -11.05 7.54
N PRO A 314 -26.61 -11.93 7.23
CA PRO A 314 -28.02 -11.69 7.50
C PRO A 314 -28.33 -11.66 9.00
N LEU A 315 -28.77 -10.50 9.50
CA LEU A 315 -29.13 -10.27 10.90
C LEU A 315 -30.64 -10.23 11.12
N SER A 316 -31.08 -10.28 12.39
CA SER A 316 -32.50 -10.03 12.71
C SER A 316 -32.89 -8.62 12.28
N LYS A 317 -33.97 -8.51 11.50
CA LYS A 317 -34.47 -7.21 11.03
C LYS A 317 -34.96 -6.33 12.17
N ASP A 318 -35.44 -6.95 13.25
CA ASP A 318 -35.92 -6.28 14.44
C ASP A 318 -34.92 -6.44 15.59
N LYS A 319 -34.73 -5.36 16.34
CA LYS A 319 -33.90 -5.25 17.55
C LYS A 319 -34.57 -4.31 18.55
N CYS A 320 -34.25 -4.44 19.83
CA CYS A 320 -34.73 -3.52 20.85
C CYS A 320 -33.66 -2.50 21.24
N ARG A 321 -34.11 -1.31 21.64
CA ARG A 321 -33.22 -0.26 22.13
C ARG A 321 -32.38 -0.74 23.34
N GLY A 322 -31.08 -0.46 23.27
CA GLY A 322 -30.06 -0.91 24.22
C GLY A 322 -29.42 -2.28 23.89
N GLU A 323 -29.90 -2.99 22.86
CA GLU A 323 -29.22 -4.20 22.37
C GLU A 323 -28.03 -3.87 21.46
N LEU A 324 -27.16 -4.85 21.24
CA LEU A 324 -26.10 -4.75 20.24
C LEU A 324 -26.64 -5.09 18.85
N SER A 325 -26.19 -4.31 17.87
CA SER A 325 -26.44 -4.54 16.43
C SER A 325 -25.90 -5.89 15.95
N ASN A 326 -24.73 -6.30 16.46
CA ASN A 326 -24.01 -7.53 16.10
C ASN A 326 -23.68 -7.66 14.60
N VAL A 327 -23.55 -6.55 13.86
CA VAL A 327 -23.41 -6.59 12.40
C VAL A 327 -22.09 -7.25 12.01
N GLU A 328 -22.13 -8.39 11.32
CA GLU A 328 -20.92 -9.06 10.82
C GLU A 328 -20.70 -8.75 9.34
N LEU A 329 -19.53 -8.22 9.02
CA LEU A 329 -19.04 -7.98 7.68
C LEU A 329 -18.10 -9.12 7.28
N GLU A 330 -18.46 -9.91 6.28
CA GLU A 330 -17.57 -10.94 5.70
C GLU A 330 -16.88 -10.38 4.45
N VAL A 331 -15.55 -10.35 4.45
CA VAL A 331 -14.72 -9.78 3.37
C VAL A 331 -13.84 -10.88 2.79
N THR A 332 -13.87 -11.06 1.47
CA THR A 332 -13.10 -12.08 0.75
C THR A 332 -12.22 -11.48 -0.33
N GLY A 333 -10.92 -11.83 -0.35
CA GLY A 333 -9.98 -11.41 -1.39
C GLY A 333 -8.51 -11.63 -0.96
N THR A 334 -7.55 -11.10 -1.72
CA THR A 334 -6.12 -11.23 -1.38
C THR A 334 -5.70 -10.19 -0.31
N PRO A 335 -5.25 -10.61 0.88
CA PRO A 335 -5.00 -9.70 2.01
C PRO A 335 -3.65 -8.96 1.95
N PRO A 336 -3.50 -7.81 2.64
CA PRO A 336 -4.53 -7.10 3.41
C PRO A 336 -5.64 -6.49 2.54
N LEU A 337 -6.87 -6.57 3.03
CA LEU A 337 -8.07 -6.03 2.39
C LEU A 337 -8.45 -4.67 2.97
N ARG A 338 -9.12 -3.84 2.17
CA ARG A 338 -9.72 -2.56 2.56
C ARG A 338 -11.20 -2.57 2.22
N VAL A 339 -12.04 -2.03 3.10
CA VAL A 339 -13.48 -1.86 2.87
C VAL A 339 -13.91 -0.44 3.21
N ARG A 340 -14.78 0.16 2.39
CA ARG A 340 -15.54 1.37 2.73
C ARG A 340 -17.02 1.03 2.79
N TYR A 341 -17.65 1.43 3.88
CA TYR A 341 -19.08 1.26 4.12
C TYR A 341 -19.66 2.56 4.66
N ARG A 342 -20.97 2.73 4.49
CA ARG A 342 -21.75 3.77 5.17
C ARG A 342 -22.68 3.13 6.18
N LYS A 343 -22.81 3.75 7.34
CA LYS A 343 -23.92 3.53 8.26
C LYS A 343 -24.84 4.74 8.24
N SER A 344 -26.11 4.52 8.52
CA SER A 344 -27.11 5.57 8.59
C SER A 344 -28.07 5.31 9.73
N ILE A 345 -28.29 6.33 10.55
CA ILE A 345 -29.16 6.29 11.73
C ILE A 345 -30.31 7.26 11.45
N ASN A 346 -31.48 6.70 11.13
CA ASN A 346 -32.63 7.41 10.59
C ASN A 346 -32.28 8.21 9.31
N THR A 347 -31.88 9.48 9.44
CA THR A 347 -31.52 10.37 8.30
C THR A 347 -30.07 10.84 8.33
N VAL A 348 -29.29 10.51 9.37
CA VAL A 348 -27.88 10.93 9.49
C VAL A 348 -26.99 9.83 8.93
N GLN A 349 -26.18 10.15 7.91
CA GLN A 349 -25.23 9.23 7.30
C GLN A 349 -23.80 9.47 7.81
N GLN A 350 -23.04 8.39 7.98
CA GLN A 350 -21.63 8.41 8.34
C GLN A 350 -20.88 7.38 7.47
N GLU A 351 -19.89 7.83 6.69
CA GLU A 351 -18.95 6.94 6.00
C GLU A 351 -17.85 6.47 6.96
N ALA A 352 -17.41 5.23 6.80
CA ALA A 352 -16.31 4.62 7.54
C ALA A 352 -15.44 3.78 6.59
N GLN A 353 -14.13 3.82 6.81
CA GLN A 353 -13.15 3.03 6.05
C GLN A 353 -12.31 2.17 6.99
N LEU A 354 -12.25 0.88 6.67
CA LEU A 354 -11.47 -0.13 7.38
C LEU A 354 -10.29 -0.54 6.50
N GLN A 355 -9.09 -0.60 7.06
CA GLN A 355 -7.88 -1.04 6.38
C GLN A 355 -7.22 -2.20 7.15
N SER A 356 -6.16 -2.79 6.58
CA SER A 356 -5.39 -3.89 7.17
C SER A 356 -6.20 -5.16 7.52
N ILE A 357 -7.31 -5.42 6.83
CA ILE A 357 -8.15 -6.61 7.11
C ILE A 357 -7.42 -7.87 6.58
N GLN A 358 -6.92 -8.70 7.50
CA GLN A 358 -6.28 -9.98 7.20
C GLN A 358 -6.50 -10.98 8.37
N PRO A 359 -6.36 -12.30 8.16
CA PRO A 359 -6.36 -13.28 9.24
C PRO A 359 -5.11 -13.11 10.15
N ASP A 360 -5.25 -13.29 11.46
CA ASP A 360 -4.13 -13.13 12.41
C ASP A 360 -2.94 -14.09 12.11
N ASP A 361 -3.21 -15.30 11.60
CA ASP A 361 -2.19 -16.28 11.22
C ASP A 361 -1.43 -15.95 9.91
N LEU A 362 -1.83 -14.91 9.16
CA LEU A 362 -1.31 -14.63 7.81
C LEU A 362 -0.76 -13.21 7.65
N VAL A 363 0.54 -13.06 7.91
CA VAL A 363 1.31 -11.86 7.54
C VAL A 363 1.55 -11.86 6.03
N SER A 364 0.89 -10.95 5.31
CA SER A 364 1.05 -10.80 3.86
C SER A 364 2.33 -10.04 3.50
N PRO A 365 3.17 -10.50 2.55
CA PRO A 365 4.36 -9.76 2.14
C PRO A 365 4.04 -8.40 1.47
N LEU A 366 2.78 -8.15 1.10
CA LEU A 366 2.34 -6.85 0.60
C LEU A 366 2.00 -5.85 1.71
N SER A 367 1.68 -6.28 2.94
CA SER A 367 1.52 -5.35 4.07
C SER A 367 2.86 -4.70 4.48
N GLN A 368 3.96 -5.22 3.94
CA GLN A 368 5.31 -4.69 4.08
C GLN A 368 5.74 -3.76 2.92
N SER A 369 4.90 -3.44 1.91
CA SER A 369 5.34 -2.62 0.76
C SER A 369 4.28 -1.67 0.14
N ASP A 370 4.34 -0.39 0.50
CA ASP A 370 3.53 0.70 -0.09
C ASP A 370 3.90 1.07 -1.55
N SER A 371 4.80 0.33 -2.22
CA SER A 371 5.20 0.62 -3.60
C SER A 371 5.32 -0.65 -4.46
N SER A 372 4.96 -0.53 -5.73
CA SER A 372 4.84 -1.65 -6.68
C SER A 372 6.19 -2.27 -7.11
N ALA A 373 6.86 -3.00 -6.21
CA ALA A 373 8.17 -3.58 -6.47
C ALA A 373 8.40 -4.97 -5.84
N ILE A 374 8.38 -6.00 -6.70
CA ILE A 374 9.29 -7.16 -6.67
C ILE A 374 9.36 -7.96 -5.35
N VAL A 375 8.56 -9.03 -5.26
CA VAL A 375 8.85 -10.16 -4.36
C VAL A 375 10.26 -10.71 -4.68
N PRO A 376 11.13 -10.97 -3.68
CA PRO A 376 12.50 -11.42 -3.91
C PRO A 376 12.60 -12.68 -4.78
N ALA A 377 13.39 -12.59 -5.86
CA ALA A 377 13.56 -13.65 -6.85
C ALA A 377 14.42 -14.83 -6.33
N GLY A 378 13.87 -15.64 -5.43
CA GLY A 378 14.54 -16.81 -4.84
C GLY A 378 13.61 -17.94 -4.39
N ARG A 379 12.42 -17.62 -3.86
CA ARG A 379 11.36 -18.61 -3.56
C ARG A 379 10.10 -18.25 -4.35
N VAL A 380 9.69 -19.14 -5.25
CA VAL A 380 8.36 -19.05 -5.87
C VAL A 380 7.38 -19.72 -4.91
N ASP A 381 6.83 -18.91 -4.00
CA ASP A 381 5.65 -19.24 -3.23
C ASP A 381 4.54 -18.26 -3.60
N ALA A 382 3.50 -18.77 -4.25
CA ALA A 382 2.34 -17.99 -4.65
C ALA A 382 1.20 -18.01 -3.61
N THR A 383 1.34 -18.78 -2.51
CA THR A 383 0.22 -19.10 -1.62
C THR A 383 -0.28 -17.93 -0.79
N TRP A 384 0.59 -16.97 -0.44
CA TRP A 384 0.19 -15.72 0.22
C TRP A 384 -0.82 -14.89 -0.61
N ALA A 385 -0.81 -15.05 -1.95
CA ALA A 385 -1.68 -14.29 -2.85
C ALA A 385 -3.08 -14.92 -3.01
N ARG A 386 -3.35 -16.09 -2.41
CA ARG A 386 -4.66 -16.73 -2.42
C ARG A 386 -5.72 -15.83 -1.75
N ALA A 387 -6.98 -16.02 -2.12
CA ALA A 387 -8.07 -15.30 -1.45
C ALA A 387 -8.28 -15.85 -0.04
N GLN A 388 -8.44 -14.98 0.95
CA GLN A 388 -8.87 -15.32 2.31
C GLN A 388 -10.20 -14.65 2.61
N THR A 389 -11.00 -15.26 3.48
CA THR A 389 -12.24 -14.69 4.01
C THR A 389 -12.02 -14.30 5.47
N VAL A 390 -12.36 -13.07 5.82
CA VAL A 390 -12.24 -12.52 7.18
C VAL A 390 -13.61 -11.99 7.60
N THR A 391 -14.08 -12.36 8.79
CA THR A 391 -15.28 -11.77 9.41
C THR A 391 -14.85 -10.63 10.33
N VAL A 392 -15.43 -9.45 10.13
CA VAL A 392 -15.21 -8.25 10.94
C VAL A 392 -16.51 -7.91 11.68
N PRO A 393 -16.55 -7.97 13.02
CA PRO A 393 -17.72 -7.59 13.80
C PRO A 393 -17.82 -6.07 13.99
N LEU A 394 -18.98 -5.51 13.68
CA LEU A 394 -19.36 -4.11 13.86
C LEU A 394 -20.39 -4.04 15.01
N GLY A 395 -19.89 -4.15 16.25
CA GLY A 395 -20.70 -4.27 17.46
C GLY A 395 -21.13 -2.94 18.07
N GLU A 396 -22.07 -2.23 17.42
CA GLU A 396 -22.59 -0.95 17.93
C GLU A 396 -23.81 -1.14 18.85
N SER A 397 -23.91 -0.33 19.92
CA SER A 397 -25.06 -0.33 20.85
C SER A 397 -26.20 0.56 20.35
N LEU A 398 -27.39 -0.03 20.25
CA LEU A 398 -28.58 0.54 19.62
C LEU A 398 -29.32 1.48 20.57
N SER A 399 -28.65 2.56 20.95
CA SER A 399 -29.12 3.55 21.94
C SER A 399 -30.28 4.45 21.46
N THR A 400 -30.52 4.51 20.14
CA THR A 400 -31.60 5.30 19.53
C THR A 400 -32.52 4.42 18.69
N SER A 401 -33.82 4.69 18.78
CA SER A 401 -34.88 3.99 18.05
C SER A 401 -35.02 4.50 16.60
N GLY A 402 -35.71 3.71 15.79
CA GLY A 402 -35.91 3.96 14.35
C GLY A 402 -35.04 3.05 13.48
N ASP A 403 -34.85 3.42 12.22
CA ASP A 403 -34.22 2.55 11.22
C ASP A 403 -32.70 2.81 11.15
N TRP A 404 -31.90 1.77 11.36
CA TRP A 404 -30.44 1.76 11.28
C TRP A 404 -30.02 0.97 10.05
N ALA A 405 -29.43 1.60 9.04
CA ALA A 405 -29.11 0.94 7.78
C ALA A 405 -27.61 1.00 7.44
N PHE A 406 -27.03 -0.17 7.21
CA PHE A 406 -25.64 -0.40 6.81
C PHE A 406 -25.59 -0.72 5.33
N SER A 407 -24.61 -0.16 4.60
CA SER A 407 -24.39 -0.50 3.18
C SER A 407 -22.93 -0.46 2.79
N LEU A 408 -22.55 -1.36 1.89
CA LEU A 408 -21.20 -1.47 1.36
C LEU A 408 -21.04 -0.62 0.11
N ASP A 409 -19.98 0.20 0.06
CA ASP A 409 -19.66 1.03 -1.11
C ASP A 409 -18.49 0.44 -1.91
N GLU A 410 -17.49 -0.14 -1.25
CA GLU A 410 -16.21 -0.43 -1.89
C GLU A 410 -15.39 -1.51 -1.17
N VAL A 411 -14.70 -2.36 -1.94
CA VAL A 411 -13.67 -3.28 -1.48
C VAL A 411 -12.43 -3.17 -2.37
N GLU A 412 -11.24 -3.11 -1.78
CA GLU A 412 -9.95 -3.16 -2.48
C GLU A 412 -9.06 -4.28 -1.89
N ASP A 413 -8.35 -5.01 -2.75
CA ASP A 413 -7.34 -6.02 -2.35
C ASP A 413 -5.91 -5.48 -2.38
N ALA A 414 -4.97 -6.24 -1.81
CA ALA A 414 -3.56 -5.84 -1.72
C ALA A 414 -2.85 -5.67 -3.09
N LEU A 415 -3.41 -6.22 -4.17
CA LEU A 415 -2.91 -6.02 -5.53
C LEU A 415 -3.57 -4.80 -6.22
N GLY A 416 -4.51 -4.15 -5.54
CA GLY A 416 -5.27 -3.00 -6.00
C GLY A 416 -6.39 -3.34 -6.99
N ASN A 417 -6.88 -4.58 -7.01
CA ASN A 417 -8.18 -4.85 -7.63
C ASN A 417 -9.26 -4.24 -6.74
N LYS A 418 -10.20 -3.51 -7.33
CA LYS A 418 -11.21 -2.73 -6.60
C LYS A 418 -12.59 -2.97 -7.19
N ILE A 419 -13.54 -3.31 -6.33
CA ILE A 419 -14.96 -3.47 -6.64
C ILE A 419 -15.73 -2.38 -5.90
N THR A 420 -16.60 -1.67 -6.62
CA THR A 420 -17.48 -0.62 -6.09
C THR A 420 -18.93 -1.00 -6.30
N TYR A 421 -19.76 -0.97 -5.26
CA TYR A 421 -21.18 -1.29 -5.35
C TYR A 421 -21.97 0.01 -5.51
N SER A 422 -22.66 0.20 -6.63
CA SER A 422 -23.47 1.40 -6.81
C SER A 422 -24.82 1.28 -6.11
N SER A 423 -25.49 2.40 -5.84
CA SER A 423 -26.88 2.40 -5.33
C SER A 423 -27.81 1.61 -6.26
N ARG A 424 -27.54 1.59 -7.57
CA ARG A 424 -28.30 0.76 -8.55
C ARG A 424 -28.11 -0.74 -8.37
N ASP A 425 -27.07 -1.17 -7.67
CA ASP A 425 -26.82 -2.58 -7.37
C ASP A 425 -27.47 -2.99 -6.05
N HIS A 426 -27.52 -2.07 -5.07
CA HIS A 426 -28.36 -2.19 -3.87
C HIS A 426 -29.85 -2.29 -4.29
N ASP A 427 -30.33 -1.35 -5.12
CA ASP A 427 -31.68 -1.34 -5.71
C ASP A 427 -32.06 -2.67 -6.40
N LYS A 428 -31.11 -3.32 -7.07
CA LYS A 428 -31.35 -4.58 -7.79
C LYS A 428 -31.51 -5.74 -6.82
N GLU A 429 -30.63 -5.84 -5.84
CA GLU A 429 -30.64 -6.93 -4.86
C GLU A 429 -31.93 -6.90 -4.04
N GLU A 430 -32.31 -5.72 -3.53
CA GLU A 430 -33.58 -5.52 -2.81
C GLU A 430 -34.80 -5.91 -3.67
N ARG A 431 -34.81 -5.54 -4.95
CA ARG A 431 -35.90 -5.92 -5.89
C ARG A 431 -35.88 -7.40 -6.26
N GLN A 432 -34.76 -8.10 -6.15
CA GLN A 432 -34.64 -9.52 -6.51
C GLN A 432 -35.25 -10.49 -5.50
N HIS A 433 -35.78 -10.00 -4.36
CA HIS A 433 -36.44 -10.82 -3.35
C HIS A 433 -35.57 -11.98 -2.83
N SER A 434 -34.25 -11.78 -2.72
CA SER A 434 -33.42 -12.66 -1.90
C SER A 434 -33.93 -12.60 -0.46
N HIS A 435 -33.92 -13.74 0.26
CA HIS A 435 -34.36 -13.77 1.66
C HIS A 435 -33.50 -12.90 2.59
N SER A 436 -32.29 -12.55 2.13
CA SER A 436 -31.38 -11.57 2.70
C SER A 436 -30.68 -10.78 1.59
N PRO A 437 -30.80 -9.44 1.53
CA PRO A 437 -29.84 -8.61 0.80
C PRO A 437 -28.50 -8.58 1.54
N HIS A 438 -27.40 -8.63 0.79
CA HIS A 438 -26.04 -8.79 1.30
C HIS A 438 -25.18 -7.53 1.12
N LEU A 439 -25.53 -6.62 0.21
CA LEU A 439 -24.85 -5.32 0.07
C LEU A 439 -25.46 -4.22 0.97
N HIS A 440 -26.70 -4.44 1.44
CA HIS A 440 -27.45 -3.51 2.27
C HIS A 440 -28.27 -4.25 3.32
N GLN A 441 -28.17 -3.86 4.59
CA GLN A 441 -29.09 -4.34 5.63
C GLN A 441 -29.63 -3.18 6.47
N VAL A 442 -30.95 -3.14 6.60
CA VAL A 442 -31.69 -2.31 7.55
C VAL A 442 -32.02 -3.14 8.81
N ILE A 443 -31.77 -2.57 9.97
CA ILE A 443 -32.19 -3.04 11.30
C ILE A 443 -33.15 -2.00 11.87
N LYS A 444 -34.34 -2.43 12.27
CA LYS A 444 -35.35 -1.61 12.91
C LYS A 444 -35.24 -1.71 14.43
N VAL A 445 -34.93 -0.59 15.07
CA VAL A 445 -34.73 -0.50 16.52
C VAL A 445 -36.01 0.00 17.18
N HIS A 446 -36.70 -0.91 17.86
CA HIS A 446 -37.95 -0.64 18.56
C HIS A 446 -37.67 -0.10 19.97
N GLU A 447 -38.51 0.83 20.43
CA GLU A 447 -38.54 1.25 21.84
C GLU A 447 -39.07 0.13 22.73
N ARG A 448 -38.60 0.08 23.99
CA ARG A 448 -39.13 -0.89 24.96
C ARG A 448 -40.42 -0.34 25.57
N PRO A 449 -41.49 -1.16 25.71
CA PRO A 449 -42.73 -0.72 26.34
C PRO A 449 -42.52 -0.49 27.84
N THR A 450 -43.34 0.38 28.44
CA THR A 450 -43.44 0.51 29.89
C THR A 450 -44.89 0.47 30.35
N VAL A 451 -45.11 0.03 31.58
CA VAL A 451 -46.44 -0.02 32.20
C VAL A 451 -46.39 0.37 33.68
N VAL A 452 -47.42 1.06 34.16
CA VAL A 452 -47.60 1.48 35.56
C VAL A 452 -49.09 1.49 35.90
N LEU A 453 -49.45 1.35 37.19
CA LEU A 453 -50.81 1.63 37.66
C LEU A 453 -50.91 3.08 38.13
N ASN A 454 -51.93 3.81 37.70
CA ASN A 454 -52.11 5.22 38.06
C ASN A 454 -53.30 5.40 39.02
N GLY A 455 -53.05 5.98 40.20
CA GLY A 455 -54.09 6.34 41.17
C GLY A 455 -54.57 5.20 42.08
N CYS A 456 -54.06 3.98 41.92
CA CYS A 456 -54.24 2.86 42.86
C CYS A 456 -52.88 2.38 43.38
N SER A 457 -52.83 1.96 44.65
CA SER A 457 -51.70 1.23 45.25
C SER A 457 -52.18 0.40 46.45
N PRO A 458 -51.36 -0.43 47.12
CA PRO A 458 -51.76 -1.10 48.35
C PRO A 458 -52.13 -0.14 49.49
N GLN A 459 -51.55 1.07 49.51
CA GLN A 459 -51.87 2.12 50.50
C GLN A 459 -53.03 3.04 50.03
N ARG A 460 -53.35 3.04 48.73
CA ARG A 460 -54.51 3.72 48.14
C ARG A 460 -55.37 2.70 47.38
N PRO A 461 -56.10 1.83 48.10
CA PRO A 461 -56.88 0.76 47.48
C PRO A 461 -58.02 1.28 46.62
N LEU A 462 -58.34 0.53 45.57
CA LEU A 462 -59.52 0.75 44.74
C LEU A 462 -60.74 0.17 45.46
N LYS A 463 -61.49 1.03 46.17
CA LYS A 463 -62.72 0.64 46.88
C LYS A 463 -63.87 0.54 45.86
N VAL A 464 -64.44 -0.65 45.69
CA VAL A 464 -65.46 -0.96 44.67
C VAL A 464 -66.68 -1.62 45.33
N ALA A 465 -67.88 -1.10 45.07
CA ALA A 465 -69.13 -1.67 45.57
C ALA A 465 -69.25 -3.16 45.21
N ARG A 466 -69.75 -3.96 46.16
CA ARG A 466 -69.90 -5.42 46.01
C ARG A 466 -70.69 -5.75 44.74
N HIS A 467 -70.23 -6.76 43.99
CA HIS A 467 -70.81 -7.16 42.70
C HIS A 467 -70.83 -6.06 41.61
N LYS A 468 -69.97 -5.03 41.71
CA LYS A 468 -69.67 -4.08 40.62
C LYS A 468 -68.25 -4.29 40.12
N THR A 469 -68.05 -4.04 38.82
CA THR A 469 -66.73 -4.02 38.18
C THR A 469 -66.14 -2.62 38.18
N ALA A 470 -64.82 -2.51 38.33
CA ALA A 470 -64.06 -1.28 38.10
C ALA A 470 -62.92 -1.53 37.10
N ALA A 471 -62.53 -0.50 36.34
CA ALA A 471 -61.42 -0.59 35.40
C ALA A 471 -60.08 -0.51 36.14
N LEU A 472 -59.23 -1.54 36.02
CA LEU A 472 -57.86 -1.51 36.54
C LEU A 472 -57.09 -0.36 35.84
N PRO A 473 -56.49 0.60 36.58
CA PRO A 473 -56.03 1.86 35.99
C PRO A 473 -54.63 1.74 35.40
N ILE A 474 -54.48 0.84 34.42
CA ILE A 474 -53.25 0.66 33.64
C ILE A 474 -52.95 1.93 32.84
N GLN A 475 -51.70 2.36 32.87
CA GLN A 475 -51.12 3.37 31.99
C GLN A 475 -49.89 2.79 31.29
N LEU A 476 -49.93 2.80 29.96
CA LEU A 476 -48.84 2.41 29.06
C LEU A 476 -47.97 3.60 28.69
N GLY A 477 -46.70 3.31 28.41
CA GLY A 477 -45.71 4.24 27.86
C GLY A 477 -44.57 3.51 27.15
N SER A 478 -43.44 4.19 26.96
CA SER A 478 -42.22 3.63 26.37
C SER A 478 -40.98 4.31 26.93
N THR A 479 -39.82 3.64 26.85
CA THR A 479 -38.53 4.17 27.37
C THR A 479 -37.94 5.33 26.56
N GLY A 480 -38.56 5.69 25.42
CA GLY A 480 -38.18 6.80 24.55
C GLY A 480 -38.93 8.08 24.85
N LYS A 481 -39.71 8.57 23.88
CA LYS A 481 -40.44 9.85 23.94
C LYS A 481 -41.69 9.83 24.86
N GLY A 482 -41.82 8.83 25.73
CA GLY A 482 -42.93 8.70 26.70
C GLY A 482 -44.31 8.38 26.10
N GLY A 483 -44.40 8.13 24.79
CA GLY A 483 -45.64 7.79 24.10
C GLY A 483 -46.03 6.31 24.24
N VAL A 484 -47.29 6.01 23.91
CA VAL A 484 -47.76 4.64 23.64
C VAL A 484 -47.27 4.21 22.25
N LEU A 485 -46.84 2.97 22.10
CA LEU A 485 -46.40 2.40 20.82
C LEU A 485 -47.60 1.98 19.95
N ASP A 486 -47.44 2.01 18.62
CA ASP A 486 -48.47 1.56 17.65
C ASP A 486 -48.69 0.03 17.65
N SER A 487 -47.90 -0.73 18.43
CA SER A 487 -47.98 -2.18 18.58
C SER A 487 -48.75 -2.59 19.84
N PRO A 488 -49.43 -3.75 19.86
CA PRO A 488 -50.16 -4.22 21.01
C PRO A 488 -49.23 -4.55 22.18
N TYR A 489 -49.55 -4.01 23.36
CA TYR A 489 -48.89 -4.31 24.61
C TYR A 489 -49.49 -5.60 25.16
N ARG A 490 -48.66 -6.64 25.29
CA ARG A 490 -48.96 -7.85 26.03
C ARG A 490 -48.55 -7.59 27.48
N VAL A 491 -49.51 -7.61 28.41
CA VAL A 491 -49.28 -7.38 29.84
C VAL A 491 -49.70 -8.64 30.59
N GLU A 492 -48.92 -9.03 31.60
CA GLU A 492 -49.32 -10.04 32.58
C GLU A 492 -49.52 -9.38 33.94
N TYR A 493 -50.50 -9.85 34.72
CA TYR A 493 -50.61 -9.52 36.14
C TYR A 493 -50.84 -10.75 37.01
N LEU A 494 -50.42 -10.63 38.27
CA LEU A 494 -50.70 -11.56 39.35
C LEU A 494 -51.98 -11.14 40.07
N PHE A 495 -52.84 -12.10 40.42
CA PHE A 495 -53.97 -11.89 41.31
C PHE A 495 -53.94 -12.89 42.47
N THR A 496 -54.12 -12.39 43.70
CA THR A 496 -54.38 -13.19 44.90
C THR A 496 -55.61 -12.61 45.61
N PRO A 497 -56.67 -13.41 45.88
CA PRO A 497 -57.83 -12.98 46.67
C PRO A 497 -57.45 -12.46 48.05
N GLU A 498 -58.21 -11.50 48.59
CA GLU A 498 -57.92 -10.86 49.89
C GLU A 498 -57.78 -11.87 51.05
N SER A 499 -58.51 -12.98 51.01
CA SER A 499 -58.45 -14.09 51.98
C SER A 499 -57.19 -14.96 51.91
N GLU A 500 -56.39 -14.84 50.85
CA GLU A 500 -55.19 -15.66 50.58
C GLU A 500 -53.88 -14.86 50.67
N LEU A 501 -53.95 -13.56 51.01
CA LEU A 501 -52.78 -12.70 51.18
C LEU A 501 -51.91 -13.13 52.38
N SER A 502 -50.61 -12.85 52.29
CA SER A 502 -49.68 -13.09 53.40
C SER A 502 -49.89 -12.11 54.55
N ALA A 503 -49.34 -12.42 55.74
CA ALA A 503 -49.37 -11.51 56.88
C ALA A 503 -48.66 -10.17 56.61
N ASP A 504 -47.66 -10.15 55.71
CA ASP A 504 -46.95 -8.94 55.26
C ASP A 504 -47.70 -8.14 54.17
N GLY A 505 -48.88 -8.62 53.72
CA GLY A 505 -49.69 -7.99 52.67
C GLY A 505 -49.27 -8.33 51.23
N ASP A 506 -48.51 -9.42 51.04
CA ASP A 506 -48.06 -9.88 49.73
C ASP A 506 -48.98 -10.96 49.14
N HIS A 507 -48.75 -11.29 47.86
CA HIS A 507 -49.31 -12.45 47.19
C HIS A 507 -49.02 -13.76 47.97
N SER A 508 -49.92 -14.73 47.77
CA SER A 508 -49.71 -16.11 48.22
C SER A 508 -48.53 -16.77 47.51
N SER A 509 -48.15 -17.98 47.91
CA SER A 509 -47.14 -18.78 47.21
C SER A 509 -47.58 -19.27 45.82
N GLN A 510 -48.87 -19.14 45.47
CA GLN A 510 -49.45 -19.55 44.18
C GLN A 510 -50.46 -18.49 43.68
N PRO A 511 -50.00 -17.30 43.26
CA PRO A 511 -50.89 -16.29 42.67
C PRO A 511 -51.40 -16.75 41.30
N ARG A 512 -52.62 -16.35 40.94
CA ARG A 512 -53.16 -16.55 39.58
C ARG A 512 -52.44 -15.61 38.63
N ILE A 513 -52.09 -16.08 37.42
CA ILE A 513 -51.42 -15.29 36.38
C ILE A 513 -52.42 -15.06 35.25
N GLU A 514 -52.77 -13.81 35.01
CA GLU A 514 -53.68 -13.42 33.92
C GLU A 514 -52.92 -12.62 32.86
N GLY A 515 -53.19 -12.90 31.58
CA GLY A 515 -52.53 -12.28 30.43
C GLY A 515 -53.51 -11.52 29.55
N LEU A 516 -53.16 -10.30 29.14
CA LEU A 516 -54.05 -9.39 28.41
C LEU A 516 -53.30 -8.62 27.31
N SER A 517 -54.05 -8.10 26.34
CA SER A 517 -53.52 -7.30 25.24
C SER A 517 -54.25 -5.97 25.11
N ILE A 518 -53.51 -4.86 25.17
CA ILE A 518 -54.01 -3.47 25.10
C ILE A 518 -53.34 -2.74 23.93
N ARG A 519 -54.05 -1.82 23.27
CA ARG A 519 -53.46 -0.92 22.26
C ARG A 519 -53.44 0.54 22.71
N ALA A 520 -54.39 0.98 23.53
CA ALA A 520 -54.47 2.34 24.03
C ALA A 520 -54.77 2.41 25.53
N ASN A 521 -54.38 3.51 26.19
CA ASN A 521 -54.66 3.81 27.60
C ASN A 521 -56.16 3.91 27.99
N LYS A 522 -57.06 3.68 27.01
CA LYS A 522 -58.52 3.58 27.15
C LYS A 522 -58.98 2.13 27.34
N ASP A 523 -58.26 1.15 26.83
CA ASP A 523 -58.68 -0.27 26.77
C ASP A 523 -58.35 -0.96 28.11
N ARG A 524 -58.99 -0.51 29.18
CA ARG A 524 -58.69 -0.98 30.55
C ARG A 524 -59.48 -2.25 30.88
N PRO A 525 -58.85 -3.29 31.45
CA PRO A 525 -59.56 -4.50 31.86
C PRO A 525 -60.42 -4.21 33.08
N ASN A 526 -61.63 -4.79 33.11
CA ASN A 526 -62.54 -4.71 34.25
C ASN A 526 -62.19 -5.79 35.28
N ILE A 527 -62.01 -5.38 36.52
CA ILE A 527 -61.75 -6.23 37.69
C ILE A 527 -62.91 -6.09 38.71
N GLN A 528 -63.09 -7.06 39.59
CA GLN A 528 -64.26 -7.16 40.47
C GLN A 528 -63.91 -7.68 41.86
N ASP A 529 -63.16 -8.77 41.94
CA ASP A 529 -62.97 -9.55 43.16
C ASP A 529 -61.92 -8.91 44.07
N ALA A 530 -62.20 -8.80 45.37
CA ALA A 530 -61.27 -8.23 46.34
C ALA A 530 -59.96 -9.03 46.45
N GLY A 531 -58.84 -8.30 46.46
CA GLY A 531 -57.50 -8.88 46.48
C GLY A 531 -56.44 -8.00 45.84
N LEU A 532 -55.21 -8.52 45.80
CA LEU A 532 -54.04 -7.81 45.27
C LEU A 532 -53.85 -8.13 43.79
N TYR A 533 -53.79 -7.10 42.96
CA TYR A 533 -53.49 -7.15 41.52
C TYR A 533 -52.11 -6.54 41.26
N THR A 534 -51.12 -7.30 40.82
CA THR A 534 -49.75 -6.78 40.58
C THR A 534 -49.27 -7.05 39.16
N LEU A 535 -48.90 -6.00 38.44
CA LEU A 535 -48.28 -6.08 37.12
C LEU A 535 -46.98 -6.89 37.18
N ARG A 536 -46.90 -7.97 36.40
CA ARG A 536 -45.80 -8.94 36.39
C ARG A 536 -44.79 -8.66 35.27
N SER A 537 -45.30 -8.41 34.07
CA SER A 537 -44.48 -8.24 32.86
C SER A 537 -45.20 -7.38 31.82
N VAL A 538 -44.42 -6.79 30.91
CA VAL A 538 -44.92 -6.11 29.71
C VAL A 538 -44.00 -6.39 28.52
N ALA A 539 -44.59 -6.66 27.36
CA ALA A 539 -43.89 -6.86 26.10
C ALA A 539 -44.72 -6.34 24.92
N THR A 540 -44.07 -6.09 23.79
CA THR A 540 -44.70 -6.00 22.46
C THR A 540 -44.41 -7.29 21.69
N ASP A 541 -44.79 -7.34 20.41
CA ASP A 541 -44.45 -8.46 19.51
C ASP A 541 -42.93 -8.60 19.25
N PHE A 542 -42.14 -7.56 19.55
CA PHE A 542 -40.69 -7.52 19.34
C PHE A 542 -39.90 -7.42 20.66
N CYS A 543 -40.36 -6.61 21.62
CA CYS A 543 -39.53 -6.17 22.75
C CYS A 543 -40.16 -6.39 24.11
N SER A 544 -39.40 -7.04 25.00
CA SER A 544 -39.63 -6.98 26.44
C SER A 544 -39.41 -5.56 26.97
N GLY A 545 -40.21 -5.18 27.96
CA GLY A 545 -40.19 -3.86 28.58
C GLY A 545 -40.18 -3.89 30.11
N GLU A 546 -40.52 -2.76 30.71
CA GLU A 546 -40.40 -2.58 32.17
C GLU A 546 -41.72 -2.19 32.84
N VAL A 547 -42.04 -2.92 33.91
CA VAL A 547 -43.07 -2.53 34.90
C VAL A 547 -42.46 -1.50 35.85
N LEU A 548 -43.13 -0.36 36.01
CA LEU A 548 -42.76 0.75 36.89
C LEU A 548 -43.67 0.79 38.13
N GLU A 549 -43.20 1.40 39.22
CA GLU A 549 -43.97 1.51 40.46
C GLU A 549 -44.97 2.70 40.45
N PRO A 550 -46.18 2.55 41.01
CA PRO A 550 -46.70 1.36 41.67
C PRO A 550 -47.12 0.27 40.65
N ALA A 551 -46.59 -0.93 40.84
CA ALA A 551 -46.93 -2.12 40.06
C ALA A 551 -48.17 -2.84 40.61
N SER A 552 -48.46 -2.66 41.91
CA SER A 552 -49.56 -3.31 42.64
C SER A 552 -50.74 -2.37 42.88
N CYS A 553 -51.96 -2.91 42.84
CA CYS A 553 -53.22 -2.28 43.21
C CYS A 553 -54.03 -3.25 44.08
N LEU A 554 -54.45 -2.81 45.27
CA LEU A 554 -55.34 -3.55 46.14
C LEU A 554 -56.78 -3.16 45.80
N LEU A 555 -57.61 -4.11 45.37
CA LEU A 555 -59.05 -3.90 45.25
C LEU A 555 -59.70 -4.37 46.57
N GLN A 556 -60.53 -3.51 47.15
CA GLN A 556 -61.37 -3.85 48.31
C GLN A 556 -62.84 -3.75 47.93
N ASN A 557 -63.66 -4.68 48.41
CA ASN A 557 -65.12 -4.56 48.37
C ASN A 557 -65.61 -4.12 49.77
N PRO A 558 -65.91 -2.84 50.01
CA PRO A 558 -66.34 -2.40 51.33
C PRO A 558 -67.72 -3.00 51.69
N PRO A 559 -68.01 -3.22 52.98
CA PRO A 559 -69.34 -3.64 53.42
C PRO A 559 -70.41 -2.63 53.00
N GLU A 560 -71.62 -3.13 52.73
CA GLU A 560 -72.78 -2.30 52.42
C GLU A 560 -73.17 -1.42 53.63
N PRO A 561 -73.67 -0.19 53.41
CA PRO A 561 -73.84 0.77 54.49
C PRO A 561 -75.04 0.42 55.36
N SER A 562 -74.79 0.06 56.62
CA SER A 562 -75.84 -0.25 57.61
C SER A 562 -75.90 0.81 58.70
N LEU A 563 -77.10 1.19 59.11
CA LEU A 563 -77.33 2.09 60.23
C LEU A 563 -78.00 1.34 61.40
N GLN A 564 -77.31 1.26 62.53
CA GLN A 564 -77.94 0.96 63.82
C GLN A 564 -78.02 2.26 64.62
N ILE A 565 -79.14 2.46 65.33
CA ILE A 565 -79.39 3.71 66.05
C ILE A 565 -79.59 3.39 67.53
N GLU A 566 -78.67 3.86 68.35
CA GLU A 566 -78.83 3.95 69.80
C GLU A 566 -79.24 5.39 70.14
N HIS A 567 -80.05 5.58 71.17
CA HIS A 567 -80.49 6.91 71.56
C HIS A 567 -80.59 7.04 73.08
N HIS A 568 -80.20 8.21 73.57
CA HIS A 568 -80.27 8.55 74.97
C HIS A 568 -80.95 9.91 75.13
N GLU A 569 -81.91 10.00 76.05
CA GLU A 569 -82.35 11.29 76.55
C GLU A 569 -81.17 11.94 77.27
N ILE A 570 -80.56 12.92 76.61
CA ILE A 570 -79.75 13.92 77.34
C ILE A 570 -80.68 14.47 78.44
N SER A 571 -80.15 14.75 79.63
CA SER A 571 -80.93 15.20 80.79
C SER A 571 -80.14 16.16 81.68
N ASP A 572 -80.82 17.17 82.23
CA ASP A 572 -80.27 18.00 83.30
C ASP A 572 -80.48 17.30 84.66
N LYS A 573 -79.37 16.97 85.31
CA LYS A 573 -79.31 16.23 86.58
C LYS A 573 -79.87 17.02 87.77
N CYS A 574 -80.17 18.32 87.61
CA CYS A 574 -80.92 19.14 88.57
C CYS A 574 -82.44 19.18 88.34
N ALA A 575 -82.95 18.74 87.17
CA ALA A 575 -84.33 19.03 86.75
C ALA A 575 -85.19 17.82 86.33
N GLN A 576 -84.60 16.62 86.16
CA GLN A 576 -85.29 15.39 85.74
C GLN A 576 -86.16 15.56 84.47
N LYS A 577 -85.63 16.23 83.44
CA LYS A 577 -86.33 16.40 82.14
C LYS A 577 -85.39 16.19 80.95
N ALA A 578 -85.95 15.61 79.90
CA ALA A 578 -85.31 15.28 78.63
C ALA A 578 -84.90 16.52 77.82
N VAL A 579 -84.02 16.32 76.84
CA VAL A 579 -83.23 17.42 76.29
C VAL A 579 -83.05 17.52 74.78
N GLY A 580 -83.19 16.40 74.12
CA GLY A 580 -82.20 16.06 73.13
C GLY A 580 -82.14 14.57 73.16
N LEU A 581 -82.51 13.96 72.05
CA LEU A 581 -81.96 12.66 71.76
C LEU A 581 -80.50 12.93 71.40
N ARG A 582 -79.58 12.47 72.25
CA ARG A 582 -78.27 12.10 71.77
C ARG A 582 -78.50 10.87 70.92
N VAL A 583 -78.37 11.02 69.61
CA VAL A 583 -78.54 9.91 68.69
C VAL A 583 -77.16 9.44 68.30
N ASP A 584 -76.82 8.25 68.77
CA ASP A 584 -75.57 7.57 68.50
C ASP A 584 -75.80 6.65 67.30
N PHE A 585 -75.39 7.13 66.13
CA PHE A 585 -75.41 6.36 64.90
C PHE A 585 -74.23 5.38 64.89
N HIS A 586 -74.52 4.09 65.00
CA HIS A 586 -73.56 3.01 64.82
C HIS A 586 -73.57 2.61 63.34
N LEU A 587 -72.53 3.01 62.61
CA LEU A 587 -72.44 2.86 61.16
C LEU A 587 -71.49 1.71 60.78
N THR A 588 -71.89 0.94 59.77
CA THR A 588 -70.98 0.06 59.01
C THR A 588 -70.89 0.60 57.58
N GLY A 589 -69.72 0.54 56.95
CA GLY A 589 -69.49 1.03 55.58
C GLY A 589 -68.17 1.80 55.47
N THR A 590 -68.07 2.72 54.51
CA THR A 590 -66.91 3.59 54.26
C THR A 590 -67.27 5.07 54.42
N PRO A 591 -66.80 5.77 55.47
CA PRO A 591 -67.04 7.21 55.61
C PRO A 591 -66.37 8.03 54.47
N PRO A 592 -66.88 9.22 54.13
CA PRO A 592 -67.99 9.92 54.79
C PRO A 592 -69.36 9.31 54.48
N PHE A 593 -70.17 9.18 55.53
CA PHE A 593 -71.59 8.84 55.43
C PHE A 593 -72.43 10.09 55.32
N GLN A 594 -73.58 9.97 54.68
CA GLN A 594 -74.66 10.97 54.66
C GLN A 594 -75.97 10.24 54.93
N ILE A 595 -76.52 10.43 56.13
CA ILE A 595 -77.82 9.86 56.53
C ILE A 595 -78.92 10.88 56.21
N GLN A 596 -79.99 10.46 55.52
CA GLN A 596 -81.17 11.27 55.28
C GLN A 596 -82.25 10.98 56.33
N CYS A 597 -82.55 11.98 57.16
CA CYS A 597 -83.59 11.98 58.17
C CYS A 597 -84.77 12.87 57.75
N ARG A 598 -86.00 12.43 58.04
CA ARG A 598 -87.24 13.18 57.91
C ARG A 598 -87.75 13.51 59.31
N MET A 599 -87.79 14.79 59.64
CA MET A 599 -88.22 15.31 60.93
C MET A 599 -89.64 15.88 60.82
N THR A 600 -90.54 15.39 61.66
CA THR A 600 -91.94 15.85 61.76
C THR A 600 -92.20 16.41 63.15
N ARG A 601 -92.94 17.53 63.23
CA ARG A 601 -93.37 18.12 64.50
C ARG A 601 -94.83 17.76 64.75
N GLY A 602 -95.19 17.43 65.99
CA GLY A 602 -96.59 17.21 66.37
C GLY A 602 -97.46 18.42 65.98
N GLY A 603 -98.41 18.20 65.06
CA GLY A 603 -99.31 19.23 64.53
C GLY A 603 -98.85 19.98 63.27
N ALA A 604 -97.75 19.58 62.61
CA ALA A 604 -97.29 20.20 61.36
C ALA A 604 -97.49 19.29 60.13
N ASN A 605 -98.08 19.82 59.05
CA ASN A 605 -98.35 19.09 57.79
C ASN A 605 -97.15 19.00 56.83
N GLN A 606 -95.96 19.47 57.23
CA GLN A 606 -94.74 19.40 56.42
C GLN A 606 -93.62 18.80 57.25
N ALA A 607 -92.87 17.90 56.63
CA ALA A 607 -91.70 17.26 57.21
C ALA A 607 -90.42 17.94 56.71
N GLU A 608 -89.52 18.27 57.63
CA GLU A 608 -88.21 18.85 57.33
C GLU A 608 -87.21 17.72 57.02
N VAL A 609 -86.53 17.77 55.88
CA VAL A 609 -85.48 16.79 55.55
C VAL A 609 -84.13 17.32 56.02
N LYS A 610 -83.45 16.54 56.86
CA LYS A 610 -82.11 16.82 57.38
C LYS A 610 -81.12 15.76 56.90
N PHE A 611 -79.94 16.22 56.54
CA PHE A 611 -78.81 15.37 56.19
C PHE A 611 -77.78 15.42 57.32
N PHE A 612 -77.31 14.27 57.76
CA PHE A 612 -76.25 14.14 58.77
C PHE A 612 -75.00 13.57 58.11
N ASP A 613 -74.03 14.45 57.87
CA ASP A 613 -72.74 14.11 57.28
C ASP A 613 -71.76 13.64 58.37
N ILE A 614 -71.40 12.36 58.34
CA ILE A 614 -70.66 11.68 59.42
C ILE A 614 -69.35 11.12 58.88
N ASN A 615 -68.24 11.60 59.44
CA ASN A 615 -66.89 11.29 58.97
C ASN A 615 -66.23 10.09 59.67
N GLY A 616 -66.97 9.35 60.52
CA GLY A 616 -66.49 8.21 61.32
C GLY A 616 -67.40 6.98 61.20
N LEU A 617 -67.11 5.93 61.97
CA LEU A 617 -67.98 4.72 62.07
C LEU A 617 -68.97 4.82 63.23
N ARG A 618 -68.77 5.77 64.14
CA ARG A 618 -69.82 6.33 64.99
C ARG A 618 -70.10 7.77 64.58
N GLY A 619 -71.36 8.18 64.68
CA GLY A 619 -71.77 9.57 64.53
C GLY A 619 -72.73 9.94 65.64
N GLN A 620 -72.28 10.77 66.59
CA GLN A 620 -73.15 11.33 67.60
C GLN A 620 -73.79 12.61 67.07
N VAL A 621 -75.12 12.68 67.01
CA VAL A 621 -75.86 13.90 66.69
C VAL A 621 -76.85 14.22 67.80
N ASP A 622 -76.66 15.37 68.44
CA ASP A 622 -77.57 15.89 69.46
C ASP A 622 -78.77 16.58 68.75
N LEU A 623 -79.86 15.82 68.56
CA LEU A 623 -81.10 16.34 67.98
C LEU A 623 -81.72 17.37 68.92
N THR A 624 -81.42 18.64 68.70
CA THR A 624 -81.79 19.74 69.60
C THR A 624 -82.72 20.72 68.88
N PRO A 625 -84.05 20.49 68.89
CA PRO A 625 -85.00 21.32 68.17
C PRO A 625 -85.06 22.75 68.76
N PRO A 626 -85.15 23.80 67.92
CA PRO A 626 -85.00 25.19 68.36
C PRO A 626 -86.20 25.73 69.16
N ALA A 627 -87.31 24.98 69.22
CA ALA A 627 -88.49 25.32 69.99
C ALA A 627 -89.07 24.05 70.64
N ALA A 628 -89.61 24.19 71.86
CA ALA A 628 -90.16 23.08 72.63
C ALA A 628 -91.39 22.41 71.98
N GLY A 629 -91.70 21.19 72.41
CA GLY A 629 -92.77 20.35 71.91
C GLY A 629 -92.23 19.07 71.27
N HIS A 630 -93.14 18.12 71.07
CA HIS A 630 -92.84 16.78 70.59
C HIS A 630 -92.47 16.73 69.08
N TYR A 631 -91.37 16.06 68.77
CA TYR A 631 -90.88 15.80 67.40
C TYR A 631 -90.66 14.31 67.16
N THR A 632 -91.00 13.85 65.97
CA THR A 632 -90.71 12.51 65.42
C THR A 632 -89.59 12.61 64.39
N TYR A 633 -88.70 11.61 64.36
CA TYR A 633 -87.55 11.55 63.44
C TYR A 633 -87.50 10.19 62.74
N GLU A 634 -87.74 10.13 61.43
CA GLU A 634 -87.72 8.93 60.59
C GLU A 634 -86.41 8.90 59.75
N PHE A 635 -85.66 7.80 59.80
CA PHE A 635 -84.42 7.64 59.03
C PHE A 635 -84.68 6.83 57.75
N VAL A 636 -84.47 7.47 56.59
CA VAL A 636 -85.08 7.02 55.33
C VAL A 636 -84.08 6.30 54.43
N ASP A 637 -82.91 6.91 54.20
CA ASP A 637 -81.91 6.47 53.24
C ASP A 637 -80.49 6.82 53.76
N ILE A 638 -79.49 5.99 53.46
CA ILE A 638 -78.07 6.19 53.81
C ILE A 638 -77.18 6.16 52.55
N SER A 639 -76.23 7.07 52.49
CA SER A 639 -75.11 7.02 51.54
C SER A 639 -73.78 6.91 52.30
N ASP A 640 -72.78 6.28 51.69
CA ASP A 640 -71.40 6.29 52.15
C ASP A 640 -70.46 6.72 51.00
N ALA A 641 -69.13 6.59 51.13
CA ALA A 641 -68.20 6.94 50.06
C ALA A 641 -68.41 6.14 48.75
N THR A 642 -68.89 4.90 48.83
CA THR A 642 -68.90 3.86 47.79
C THR A 642 -70.30 3.55 47.25
N TYR A 643 -71.29 3.51 48.15
CA TYR A 643 -72.70 3.22 47.90
C TYR A 643 -73.52 4.49 48.11
N LYS A 644 -74.47 4.80 47.20
CA LYS A 644 -75.30 6.01 47.25
C LYS A 644 -76.78 5.63 47.33
N ALA A 645 -77.52 6.31 48.21
CA ALA A 645 -78.96 6.11 48.45
C ALA A 645 -79.36 4.64 48.66
N HIS A 646 -78.66 3.94 49.56
CA HIS A 646 -79.09 2.64 50.08
C HIS A 646 -80.25 2.88 51.06
N SER A 647 -81.39 2.21 50.87
CA SER A 647 -82.62 2.56 51.61
C SER A 647 -82.71 1.85 52.95
N LEU A 648 -83.22 2.55 53.97
CA LEU A 648 -83.39 2.06 55.34
C LEU A 648 -84.85 1.80 55.71
N ARG A 649 -85.79 2.02 54.78
CA ARG A 649 -87.25 1.98 55.03
C ARG A 649 -87.75 0.65 55.57
N ASP A 650 -87.13 -0.46 55.16
CA ASP A 650 -87.47 -1.81 55.63
C ASP A 650 -87.07 -2.07 57.10
N GLN A 651 -86.40 -1.11 57.76
CA GLN A 651 -85.86 -1.22 59.12
C GLN A 651 -86.64 -0.42 60.18
N ASN A 652 -87.65 0.38 59.80
CA ASN A 652 -88.54 1.14 60.70
C ASN A 652 -87.82 1.99 61.79
N LEU A 653 -86.76 2.70 61.42
CA LEU A 653 -85.95 3.52 62.32
C LEU A 653 -86.63 4.88 62.62
N ILE A 654 -87.32 5.00 63.78
CA ILE A 654 -88.09 6.20 64.21
C ILE A 654 -87.82 6.56 65.70
N LEU A 655 -87.70 7.85 66.06
CA LEU A 655 -87.45 8.36 67.44
C LEU A 655 -88.32 9.59 67.86
N GLU A 656 -88.47 9.89 69.17
CA GLU A 656 -89.36 10.94 69.77
C GLU A 656 -88.75 11.72 71.01
N GLN A 657 -89.13 13.00 71.33
CA GLN A 657 -88.31 13.90 72.23
C GLN A 657 -88.89 15.27 72.81
N ASP A 658 -88.32 15.83 73.94
CA ASP A 658 -88.34 17.26 74.48
C ASP A 658 -86.94 17.84 75.02
N VAL A 659 -86.72 19.04 75.70
CA VAL A 659 -85.44 19.92 75.62
C VAL A 659 -84.73 20.73 76.85
N LYS A 660 -83.52 20.38 77.46
CA LYS A 660 -82.20 21.16 77.81
C LYS A 660 -81.00 20.50 78.72
N PRO A 661 -79.64 20.56 78.39
CA PRO A 661 -78.50 19.56 78.69
C PRO A 661 -77.43 19.66 79.86
N SER A 662 -76.56 18.61 80.08
CA SER A 662 -75.27 18.57 80.89
C SER A 662 -74.16 17.49 80.54
N ALA A 663 -72.89 17.62 81.06
CA ALA A 663 -71.68 16.70 81.16
C ALA A 663 -70.85 16.18 79.92
N HIS A 664 -69.51 15.91 80.04
CA HIS A 664 -68.58 15.44 78.94
C HIS A 664 -67.10 15.02 79.30
N ALA A 665 -66.39 14.23 78.45
CA ALA A 665 -64.91 14.03 78.41
C ALA A 665 -64.37 13.76 76.96
N SER A 666 -63.06 13.96 76.66
CA SER A 666 -62.56 14.03 75.26
C SER A 666 -61.08 13.62 75.02
N PHE A 667 -60.71 13.27 73.79
CA PHE A 667 -59.29 13.13 73.40
C PHE A 667 -58.54 14.48 73.42
N ILE A 668 -57.25 14.47 73.82
CA ILE A 668 -56.40 15.68 73.86
C ILE A 668 -55.96 16.10 72.44
N SER A 669 -55.80 15.13 71.54
CA SER A 669 -55.50 15.37 70.12
C SER A 669 -56.12 14.27 69.28
N ASN A 670 -57.11 14.65 68.45
CA ASN A 670 -57.78 13.76 67.51
C ASN A 670 -57.15 13.88 66.10
N ILE A 671 -55.83 13.68 66.03
CA ILE A 671 -55.09 13.63 64.77
C ILE A 671 -54.89 12.15 64.42
N GLU A 672 -55.25 11.78 63.20
CA GLU A 672 -55.07 10.44 62.64
C GLU A 672 -53.61 9.97 62.77
N ARG A 673 -53.41 8.78 63.33
CA ARG A 673 -52.09 8.18 63.50
C ARG A 673 -51.84 7.13 62.42
N LYS A 674 -50.90 7.40 61.53
CA LYS A 674 -50.35 6.39 60.61
C LYS A 674 -49.32 5.52 61.33
N VAL A 675 -49.44 4.21 61.20
CA VAL A 675 -48.69 3.21 61.98
C VAL A 675 -48.23 2.07 61.07
N CYS A 676 -47.06 1.50 61.34
CA CYS A 676 -46.55 0.33 60.61
C CYS A 676 -47.19 -0.97 61.13
N ILE A 677 -47.20 -2.02 60.30
CA ILE A 677 -47.58 -3.37 60.75
C ILE A 677 -46.69 -3.77 61.95
N ASP A 678 -47.28 -4.42 62.95
CA ASP A 678 -46.66 -4.90 64.19
C ASP A 678 -46.20 -3.82 65.20
N GLN A 679 -46.69 -2.58 65.08
CA GLN A 679 -46.44 -1.51 66.06
C GLN A 679 -47.66 -1.23 66.96
N SER A 680 -47.40 -0.75 68.19
CA SER A 680 -48.40 -0.14 69.08
C SER A 680 -48.51 1.37 68.84
N VAL A 681 -49.61 1.99 69.28
CA VAL A 681 -49.82 3.45 69.20
C VAL A 681 -50.44 3.98 70.49
N LYS A 682 -50.12 5.23 70.84
CA LYS A 682 -50.54 5.89 72.08
C LYS A 682 -51.46 7.10 71.84
N PHE A 683 -52.49 7.25 72.67
CA PHE A 683 -53.46 8.36 72.62
C PHE A 683 -53.69 8.97 74.00
N GLY A 684 -53.52 10.29 74.11
CA GLY A 684 -53.82 11.06 75.32
C GLY A 684 -55.30 11.43 75.42
N VAL A 685 -55.91 11.15 76.57
CA VAL A 685 -57.32 11.42 76.89
C VAL A 685 -57.40 12.42 78.04
N GLY A 686 -58.24 13.44 77.89
CA GLY A 686 -58.50 14.48 78.90
C GLY A 686 -59.89 14.32 79.52
N LEU A 687 -59.95 14.36 80.84
CA LEU A 687 -61.13 14.07 81.64
C LEU A 687 -61.64 15.34 82.32
N ARG A 688 -62.96 15.44 82.54
CA ARG A 688 -63.59 16.55 83.28
C ARG A 688 -64.64 15.98 84.23
N GLY A 689 -64.51 16.31 85.51
CA GLY A 689 -65.31 15.73 86.60
C GLY A 689 -64.44 15.58 87.85
N GLU A 690 -64.87 14.77 88.80
CA GLU A 690 -64.14 14.52 90.06
C GLU A 690 -63.59 13.08 90.08
N GLY A 691 -62.28 12.93 90.27
CA GLY A 691 -61.61 11.62 90.26
C GLY A 691 -61.84 10.79 91.54
N PRO A 692 -61.50 9.48 91.54
CA PRO A 692 -60.82 8.74 90.48
C PRO A 692 -61.78 8.26 89.37
N PHE A 693 -61.33 8.37 88.12
CA PHE A 693 -62.12 7.97 86.96
C PHE A 693 -61.93 6.50 86.58
N THR A 694 -62.93 5.96 85.89
CA THR A 694 -62.88 4.69 85.16
C THR A 694 -63.32 4.94 83.73
N VAL A 695 -62.49 4.56 82.75
CA VAL A 695 -62.76 4.74 81.32
C VAL A 695 -62.90 3.39 80.63
N GLU A 696 -63.96 3.24 79.85
CA GLU A 696 -64.21 2.12 78.95
C GLU A 696 -64.01 2.60 77.50
N TYR A 697 -63.36 1.80 76.67
CA TYR A 697 -63.08 2.11 75.27
C TYR A 697 -63.10 0.85 74.41
N GLU A 698 -63.25 0.99 73.09
CA GLU A 698 -63.18 -0.10 72.13
C GLU A 698 -62.20 0.20 70.99
N LEU A 699 -61.50 -0.84 70.52
CA LEU A 699 -60.74 -0.82 69.28
C LEU A 699 -61.56 -1.52 68.19
N VAL A 700 -61.85 -0.79 67.11
CA VAL A 700 -62.71 -1.22 66.00
C VAL A 700 -61.89 -1.39 64.73
N GLN A 701 -62.04 -2.53 64.05
CA GLN A 701 -61.49 -2.82 62.73
C GLN A 701 -62.58 -3.44 61.86
N GLY A 702 -63.16 -2.65 60.94
CA GLY A 702 -64.33 -3.06 60.17
C GLY A 702 -65.49 -3.48 61.08
N SER A 703 -65.98 -4.70 60.94
CA SER A 703 -67.04 -5.28 61.79
C SER A 703 -66.54 -5.86 63.13
N HIS A 704 -65.23 -5.92 63.38
CA HIS A 704 -64.69 -6.46 64.62
C HIS A 704 -64.46 -5.35 65.65
N ARG A 705 -65.09 -5.47 66.83
CA ARG A 705 -64.89 -4.56 67.98
C ARG A 705 -64.28 -5.33 69.15
N LYS A 706 -63.24 -4.80 69.78
CA LYS A 706 -62.64 -5.31 71.02
C LYS A 706 -62.82 -4.27 72.15
N PRO A 707 -63.59 -4.53 73.21
CA PRO A 707 -63.75 -3.62 74.34
C PRO A 707 -62.61 -3.80 75.38
N TYR A 708 -62.25 -2.69 76.04
CA TYR A 708 -61.22 -2.57 77.06
C TYR A 708 -61.69 -1.63 78.19
N LYS A 709 -61.12 -1.78 79.39
CA LYS A 709 -61.50 -1.01 80.58
C LYS A 709 -60.29 -0.67 81.45
N ILE A 710 -60.15 0.58 81.84
CA ILE A 710 -59.09 1.09 82.74
C ILE A 710 -59.76 1.82 83.90
N ALA A 711 -59.38 1.49 85.14
CA ALA A 711 -59.98 2.03 86.37
C ALA A 711 -58.91 2.62 87.30
N GLY A 712 -59.31 3.54 88.18
CA GLY A 712 -58.42 4.15 89.18
C GLY A 712 -57.58 5.32 88.64
N ILE A 713 -58.05 5.99 87.59
CA ILE A 713 -57.34 7.12 86.97
C ILE A 713 -57.53 8.36 87.87
N THR A 714 -56.49 8.75 88.62
CA THR A 714 -56.54 9.91 89.54
C THR A 714 -56.29 11.26 88.86
N ASN A 715 -55.72 11.24 87.66
CA ASN A 715 -55.24 12.44 86.97
C ASN A 715 -56.26 12.93 85.94
N GLU A 716 -56.31 14.24 85.70
CA GLU A 716 -57.17 14.87 84.68
C GLU A 716 -56.80 14.48 83.24
N ALA A 717 -55.66 13.81 83.04
CA ALA A 717 -55.22 13.26 81.77
C ALA A 717 -54.49 11.91 81.95
N PHE A 718 -54.63 11.02 80.97
CA PHE A 718 -53.90 9.74 80.89
C PHE A 718 -53.68 9.30 79.44
N GLU A 719 -52.83 8.29 79.22
CA GLU A 719 -52.61 7.70 77.88
C GLU A 719 -53.17 6.27 77.78
N ILE A 720 -53.73 5.95 76.61
CA ILE A 720 -54.09 4.60 76.17
C ILE A 720 -53.02 4.11 75.18
N GLU A 721 -52.49 2.91 75.37
CA GLU A 721 -51.61 2.22 74.39
C GLU A 721 -52.31 0.96 73.84
N THR A 722 -52.20 0.73 72.53
CA THR A 722 -52.78 -0.45 71.87
C THR A 722 -51.88 -1.69 71.93
N GLU A 723 -52.48 -2.88 71.77
CA GLU A 723 -51.75 -4.07 71.31
C GLU A 723 -51.06 -3.80 69.95
N PRO A 724 -49.98 -4.53 69.59
CA PRO A 724 -49.37 -4.44 68.26
C PRO A 724 -50.34 -4.79 67.13
N LEU A 725 -50.44 -3.93 66.12
CA LEU A 725 -51.44 -4.05 65.07
C LEU A 725 -50.91 -4.87 63.88
N THR A 726 -51.20 -6.18 63.90
CA THR A 726 -50.65 -7.19 62.98
C THR A 726 -51.38 -7.31 61.63
N LYS A 727 -52.44 -6.53 61.40
CA LYS A 727 -53.16 -6.47 60.12
C LYS A 727 -53.18 -5.02 59.63
N GLY A 728 -53.05 -4.82 58.33
CA GLY A 728 -53.34 -3.53 57.72
C GLY A 728 -54.81 -3.15 57.79
N GLY A 729 -55.10 -1.86 57.61
CA GLY A 729 -56.44 -1.32 57.51
C GLY A 729 -56.68 -0.07 58.36
N ASP A 730 -57.88 0.48 58.20
CA ASP A 730 -58.39 1.58 59.02
C ASP A 730 -58.91 1.00 60.36
N TYR A 731 -58.29 1.42 61.46
CA TYR A 731 -58.69 1.13 62.83
C TYR A 731 -59.24 2.40 63.49
N THR A 732 -60.22 2.24 64.39
CA THR A 732 -60.80 3.34 65.16
C THR A 732 -60.80 3.01 66.65
N LEU A 733 -60.23 3.89 67.47
CA LEU A 733 -60.25 3.81 68.93
C LEU A 733 -61.37 4.70 69.44
N SER A 734 -62.51 4.12 69.81
CA SER A 734 -63.62 4.86 70.41
C SER A 734 -63.52 4.78 71.93
N LEU A 735 -63.47 5.92 72.62
CA LEU A 735 -63.92 5.96 74.01
C LEU A 735 -65.42 5.60 73.98
N SER A 736 -65.90 4.85 74.98
CA SER A 736 -67.33 4.46 75.06
C SER A 736 -68.01 5.06 76.28
N SER A 737 -67.30 5.17 77.40
CA SER A 737 -67.80 5.89 78.58
C SER A 737 -66.70 6.29 79.56
N VAL A 738 -67.00 7.27 80.41
CA VAL A 738 -66.26 7.57 81.65
C VAL A 738 -67.21 7.46 82.84
N THR A 739 -66.73 6.92 83.95
CA THR A 739 -67.38 6.97 85.26
C THR A 739 -66.51 7.77 86.21
N ASP A 740 -67.09 8.73 86.92
CA ASP A 740 -66.40 9.57 87.90
C ASP A 740 -66.29 8.90 89.29
N GLY A 741 -65.61 9.58 90.23
CA GLY A 741 -65.43 9.09 91.60
C GLY A 741 -66.73 9.00 92.42
N MET A 742 -67.82 9.63 91.97
CA MET A 742 -69.15 9.54 92.56
C MET A 742 -70.03 8.45 91.92
N GLY A 743 -69.51 7.73 90.92
CA GLY A 743 -70.23 6.66 90.21
C GLY A 743 -71.12 7.15 89.07
N CYS A 744 -71.05 8.43 88.69
CA CYS A 744 -71.78 8.95 87.54
C CYS A 744 -71.11 8.49 86.24
N LYS A 745 -71.77 7.59 85.50
CA LYS A 745 -71.34 7.12 84.18
C LYS A 745 -71.92 8.00 83.07
N GLU A 746 -71.03 8.54 82.23
CA GLU A 746 -71.36 9.35 81.05
C GLU A 746 -70.88 8.62 79.78
N ALA A 747 -71.73 8.55 78.76
CA ALA A 747 -71.39 7.94 77.47
C ALA A 747 -70.56 8.90 76.61
N LEU A 748 -69.62 8.37 75.82
CA LEU A 748 -68.66 9.17 75.04
C LEU A 748 -68.73 8.85 73.55
N GLY A 749 -69.14 9.83 72.73
CA GLY A 749 -69.03 9.78 71.25
C GLY A 749 -67.68 10.28 70.74
N GLN A 750 -66.56 9.77 71.29
CA GLN A 750 -65.22 10.26 70.98
C GLN A 750 -64.38 9.15 70.30
N GLU A 751 -64.15 9.29 68.99
CA GLU A 751 -63.32 8.40 68.17
C GLU A 751 -61.96 9.03 67.85
N ALA A 752 -60.89 8.24 67.86
CA ALA A 752 -59.59 8.59 67.30
C ALA A 752 -59.16 7.56 66.23
N LYS A 753 -58.61 8.04 65.11
CA LYS A 753 -58.30 7.20 63.93
C LYS A 753 -56.85 6.72 63.91
N ILE A 754 -56.67 5.45 63.52
CA ILE A 754 -55.38 4.80 63.32
C ILE A 754 -55.40 4.18 61.92
N ASN A 755 -54.47 4.57 61.04
CA ASN A 755 -54.31 3.97 59.72
C ASN A 755 -53.08 3.05 59.76
N VAL A 756 -53.32 1.74 59.76
CA VAL A 756 -52.25 0.72 59.74
C VAL A 756 -51.99 0.31 58.31
N ARG A 757 -50.74 0.32 57.90
CA ARG A 757 -50.37 0.07 56.50
C ARG A 757 -50.69 -1.36 56.05
N HIS A 758 -51.10 -1.50 54.79
CA HIS A 758 -51.48 -2.80 54.21
C HIS A 758 -50.29 -3.65 53.76
N GLN A 759 -49.10 -3.07 53.68
CA GLN A 759 -47.87 -3.73 53.25
C GLN A 759 -46.65 -3.00 53.82
N ARG A 760 -45.56 -3.72 54.09
CA ARG A 760 -44.25 -3.12 54.42
C ARG A 760 -43.62 -2.52 53.15
N PRO A 761 -43.01 -1.32 53.20
CA PRO A 761 -42.42 -0.68 52.00
C PRO A 761 -41.18 -1.44 51.54
N LYS A 762 -40.90 -1.41 50.23
CA LYS A 762 -39.83 -2.19 49.59
C LYS A 762 -38.97 -1.35 48.66
N ALA A 763 -37.70 -1.73 48.53
CA ALA A 763 -36.74 -1.12 47.61
C ALA A 763 -35.98 -2.17 46.78
N GLY A 764 -35.65 -1.81 45.54
CA GLY A 764 -34.75 -2.58 44.67
C GLY A 764 -34.30 -1.75 43.47
N PHE A 765 -33.27 -2.23 42.76
CA PHE A 765 -32.88 -1.67 41.48
C PHE A 765 -33.80 -2.15 40.35
N GLY A 766 -34.23 -1.21 39.50
CA GLY A 766 -34.88 -1.49 38.22
C GLY A 766 -33.92 -2.08 37.19
N LEU A 767 -34.34 -2.12 35.93
CA LEU A 767 -33.50 -2.57 34.82
C LEU A 767 -32.98 -1.37 34.02
N ILE A 768 -31.70 -1.38 33.66
CA ILE A 768 -31.14 -0.46 32.68
C ILE A 768 -31.16 -1.19 31.33
N GLU A 769 -32.01 -0.72 30.43
CA GLU A 769 -32.18 -1.23 29.05
C GLU A 769 -32.50 -2.73 28.93
N GLY A 770 -32.95 -3.35 30.04
CA GLY A 770 -33.29 -4.78 30.16
C GLY A 770 -32.34 -5.59 31.05
N SER A 771 -31.24 -5.00 31.53
CA SER A 771 -30.19 -5.67 32.30
C SER A 771 -29.98 -5.05 33.69
N ARG A 772 -29.31 -5.79 34.59
CA ARG A 772 -28.64 -5.25 35.80
C ARG A 772 -27.11 -5.34 35.74
N ASN A 773 -26.56 -5.85 34.64
CA ASN A 773 -25.14 -5.79 34.33
C ASN A 773 -25.00 -4.78 33.19
N VAL A 774 -24.40 -3.62 33.46
CA VAL A 774 -24.45 -2.44 32.59
C VAL A 774 -23.05 -2.07 32.15
N GLN A 775 -22.78 -2.15 30.84
CA GLN A 775 -21.52 -1.67 30.30
C GLN A 775 -21.59 -0.17 29.99
N THR A 776 -20.56 0.58 30.39
CA THR A 776 -20.46 2.02 30.18
C THR A 776 -19.04 2.44 29.81
N LEU A 777 -18.92 3.64 29.24
CA LEU A 777 -17.63 4.33 29.10
C LEU A 777 -17.15 4.82 30.48
N GLU A 778 -15.85 4.82 30.70
CA GLU A 778 -15.20 5.39 31.89
C GLU A 778 -15.67 6.82 32.17
N HIS A 779 -15.83 7.15 33.46
CA HIS A 779 -16.32 8.45 34.00
C HIS A 779 -17.72 8.91 33.55
N LYS A 780 -18.39 8.23 32.62
CA LYS A 780 -19.79 8.52 32.28
C LYS A 780 -20.69 8.24 33.48
N LYS A 781 -21.56 9.19 33.82
CA LYS A 781 -22.57 9.01 34.87
C LYS A 781 -23.59 7.94 34.46
N VAL A 782 -23.91 7.05 35.40
CA VAL A 782 -24.95 6.02 35.23
C VAL A 782 -26.06 6.29 36.25
N SER A 783 -27.28 6.54 35.75
CA SER A 783 -28.46 6.81 36.58
C SER A 783 -29.18 5.51 36.95
N LEU A 784 -28.85 4.93 38.10
CA LEU A 784 -29.41 3.67 38.61
C LEU A 784 -30.91 3.85 38.93
N PRO A 785 -31.84 3.17 38.23
CA PRO A 785 -33.26 3.26 38.53
C PRO A 785 -33.58 2.54 39.83
N LEU A 786 -34.31 3.21 40.72
CA LEU A 786 -34.92 2.59 41.89
C LEU A 786 -36.34 2.16 41.57
N LYS A 787 -36.80 1.12 42.28
CA LYS A 787 -38.21 0.75 42.42
C LYS A 787 -38.55 0.75 43.89
N LEU A 788 -39.44 1.66 44.29
CA LEU A 788 -39.75 1.94 45.69
C LEU A 788 -41.26 1.85 45.90
N THR A 789 -41.69 1.07 46.89
CA THR A 789 -43.09 1.01 47.35
C THR A 789 -43.24 1.69 48.72
N GLY A 790 -44.46 2.08 49.08
CA GLY A 790 -44.74 2.85 50.31
C GLY A 790 -45.18 4.29 50.03
N GLU A 791 -44.92 5.18 50.98
CA GLU A 791 -45.25 6.62 50.89
C GLU A 791 -43.96 7.47 50.95
N GLY A 792 -43.71 8.23 49.89
CA GLY A 792 -42.55 9.13 49.83
C GLY A 792 -42.65 10.32 50.79
N PRO A 793 -41.51 10.96 51.16
CA PRO A 793 -40.18 10.71 50.61
C PRO A 793 -39.50 9.48 51.20
N TRP A 794 -38.82 8.71 50.35
CA TRP A 794 -38.00 7.57 50.74
C TRP A 794 -36.56 7.99 51.05
N THR A 795 -35.98 7.38 52.07
CA THR A 795 -34.54 7.33 52.34
C THR A 795 -34.02 5.95 51.93
N VAL A 796 -33.02 5.88 51.06
CA VAL A 796 -32.32 4.63 50.73
C VAL A 796 -30.85 4.72 51.11
N GLU A 797 -30.27 3.61 51.57
CA GLU A 797 -28.85 3.47 51.84
C GLU A 797 -28.24 2.39 50.94
N TYR A 798 -27.10 2.70 50.34
CA TYR A 798 -26.38 1.79 49.44
C TYR A 798 -24.86 1.94 49.59
N HIS A 799 -24.10 1.00 49.03
CA HIS A 799 -22.63 1.05 48.98
C HIS A 799 -22.09 0.40 47.70
N LYS A 800 -20.81 0.65 47.37
CA LYS A 800 -20.07 -0.14 46.37
C LYS A 800 -19.50 -1.38 47.07
N VAL A 801 -19.76 -2.57 46.53
CA VAL A 801 -19.26 -3.84 47.05
C VAL A 801 -17.74 -3.81 47.10
N GLY A 802 -17.18 -4.20 48.25
CA GLY A 802 -15.74 -4.06 48.56
C GLY A 802 -15.37 -2.75 49.29
N GLN A 803 -16.29 -1.78 49.40
CA GLN A 803 -16.09 -0.52 50.14
C GLN A 803 -17.16 -0.31 51.24
N PRO A 804 -17.36 -1.27 52.18
CA PRO A 804 -18.50 -1.28 53.12
C PRO A 804 -18.52 -0.15 54.17
N GLN A 805 -17.43 0.62 54.28
CA GLN A 805 -17.36 1.82 55.11
C GLN A 805 -17.98 3.06 54.42
N GLN A 806 -18.06 3.07 53.08
CA GLN A 806 -18.56 4.20 52.30
C GLN A 806 -20.05 4.04 51.97
N ARG A 807 -20.87 4.04 53.03
CA ARG A 807 -22.34 4.02 52.89
C ARG A 807 -22.85 5.37 52.39
N MET A 808 -23.58 5.36 51.29
CA MET A 808 -24.23 6.53 50.71
C MET A 808 -25.72 6.50 51.07
N ARG A 809 -26.21 7.58 51.67
CA ARG A 809 -27.62 7.78 52.01
C ARG A 809 -28.23 8.80 51.06
N HIS A 810 -29.33 8.46 50.40
CA HIS A 810 -29.99 9.32 49.41
C HIS A 810 -31.49 9.42 49.73
N GLN A 811 -32.09 10.61 49.55
CA GLN A 811 -33.50 10.85 49.82
C GLN A 811 -34.22 11.26 48.53
N VAL A 812 -35.34 10.60 48.22
CA VAL A 812 -36.06 10.74 46.96
C VAL A 812 -37.57 10.84 47.17
N SER A 813 -38.26 11.60 46.33
CA SER A 813 -39.70 11.86 46.42
C SER A 813 -40.56 11.11 45.39
N GLN A 814 -39.94 10.34 44.49
CA GLN A 814 -40.63 9.60 43.43
C GLN A 814 -40.34 8.08 43.53
N PRO A 815 -41.32 7.20 43.28
CA PRO A 815 -41.15 5.76 43.44
C PRO A 815 -40.22 5.13 42.39
N ASN A 816 -40.05 5.78 41.23
CA ASN A 816 -39.12 5.40 40.16
C ASN A 816 -37.96 6.42 40.03
N ALA A 817 -37.50 6.98 41.16
CA ALA A 817 -36.36 7.89 41.19
C ALA A 817 -35.06 7.20 40.70
N LYS A 818 -34.04 8.00 40.38
CA LYS A 818 -32.73 7.49 39.93
C LYS A 818 -31.60 8.02 40.79
N ILE A 819 -30.59 7.20 41.02
CA ILE A 819 -29.34 7.58 41.70
C ILE A 819 -28.24 7.69 40.64
N ASP A 820 -27.69 8.89 40.44
CA ASP A 820 -26.49 9.05 39.60
C ASP A 820 -25.24 8.56 40.33
N VAL A 821 -24.55 7.57 39.76
CA VAL A 821 -23.24 7.11 40.23
C VAL A 821 -22.15 7.34 39.17
N THR A 822 -20.90 7.44 39.63
CA THR A 822 -19.69 7.54 38.81
C THR A 822 -18.69 6.49 39.29
N GLY A 823 -18.46 5.47 38.47
CA GLY A 823 -17.59 4.35 38.83
C GLY A 823 -18.03 3.06 38.15
N ASP A 824 -17.10 2.12 38.07
CA ASP A 824 -17.31 0.70 37.83
C ASP A 824 -17.84 0.00 39.11
N GLY A 825 -18.01 -1.32 39.02
CA GLY A 825 -18.24 -2.25 40.13
C GLY A 825 -19.71 -2.48 40.47
N THR A 826 -19.94 -3.37 41.42
CA THR A 826 -21.27 -3.71 41.91
C THR A 826 -21.72 -2.75 43.01
N PHE A 827 -22.92 -2.22 42.88
CA PHE A 827 -23.60 -1.44 43.90
C PHE A 827 -24.69 -2.29 44.56
N GLU A 828 -24.84 -2.15 45.87
CA GLU A 828 -25.80 -2.92 46.68
C GLU A 828 -26.64 -1.99 47.57
N LEU A 829 -27.96 -2.19 47.55
CA LEU A 829 -28.91 -1.56 48.47
C LEU A 829 -28.87 -2.27 49.82
N LEU A 830 -28.59 -1.50 50.88
CA LEU A 830 -28.42 -1.99 52.25
C LEU A 830 -29.70 -1.83 53.10
N SER A 831 -30.35 -0.68 53.00
CA SER A 831 -31.54 -0.37 53.80
C SER A 831 -32.45 0.61 53.06
N MET A 832 -33.73 0.63 53.44
CA MET A 832 -34.65 1.68 53.04
C MET A 832 -35.59 2.04 54.19
N HIS A 833 -35.99 3.30 54.26
CA HIS A 833 -37.11 3.80 55.06
C HIS A 833 -37.97 4.68 54.14
N ASP A 834 -39.28 4.68 54.32
CA ASP A 834 -40.14 5.67 53.68
C ASP A 834 -40.45 6.84 54.63
N ALA A 835 -41.49 7.63 54.37
CA ALA A 835 -41.85 8.75 55.23
C ALA A 835 -42.14 8.38 56.70
N ILE A 836 -42.46 7.11 56.99
CA ILE A 836 -42.91 6.65 58.32
C ILE A 836 -42.27 5.33 58.75
N CYS A 837 -42.11 4.36 57.85
CA CYS A 837 -41.74 2.99 58.21
C CYS A 837 -40.37 2.54 57.68
N PRO A 838 -39.66 1.67 58.42
CA PRO A 838 -38.57 0.87 57.84
C PRO A 838 -39.14 -0.04 56.74
N GLY A 839 -38.33 -0.30 55.71
CA GLY A 839 -38.67 -1.19 54.60
C GLY A 839 -37.64 -2.28 54.36
N ILE A 840 -37.94 -3.13 53.37
CA ILE A 840 -37.18 -4.33 53.05
C ILE A 840 -36.58 -4.19 51.64
N VAL A 841 -35.30 -4.53 51.47
CA VAL A 841 -34.68 -4.61 50.15
C VAL A 841 -35.03 -5.96 49.51
N ASP A 842 -35.53 -5.97 48.27
CA ASP A 842 -35.76 -7.22 47.52
C ASP A 842 -34.41 -7.86 47.17
N SER A 843 -34.16 -9.08 47.65
CA SER A 843 -32.93 -9.83 47.39
C SER A 843 -32.75 -10.25 45.92
N LYS A 844 -33.81 -10.19 45.10
CA LYS A 844 -33.73 -10.37 43.63
C LYS A 844 -33.42 -9.07 42.89
N ALA A 845 -33.32 -7.94 43.61
CA ALA A 845 -33.12 -6.60 43.08
C ALA A 845 -32.12 -5.76 43.89
N SER A 846 -31.44 -6.34 44.88
CA SER A 846 -30.57 -5.61 45.80
C SER A 846 -29.28 -5.11 45.14
N THR A 847 -28.84 -5.73 44.05
CA THR A 847 -27.56 -5.44 43.38
C THR A 847 -27.71 -5.04 41.91
N ILE A 848 -26.74 -4.24 41.44
CA ILE A 848 -26.57 -3.84 40.04
C ILE A 848 -25.06 -3.71 39.76
N SER A 849 -24.54 -4.27 38.66
CA SER A 849 -23.12 -4.16 38.27
C SER A 849 -22.94 -3.14 37.15
N ILE A 850 -21.86 -2.37 37.25
CA ILE A 850 -21.44 -1.40 36.24
C ILE A 850 -20.03 -1.77 35.80
N ASP A 851 -19.89 -2.21 34.56
CA ASP A 851 -18.59 -2.63 34.03
C ASP A 851 -18.11 -1.58 33.02
N TRP A 852 -16.85 -1.17 33.11
CA TRP A 852 -16.28 -0.27 32.10
C TRP A 852 -15.90 -1.06 30.86
N ILE A 853 -16.30 -0.54 29.68
CA ILE A 853 -15.75 -1.00 28.41
C ILE A 853 -14.23 -0.74 28.47
N PRO A 854 -13.37 -1.75 28.22
CA PRO A 854 -11.93 -1.56 28.32
C PRO A 854 -11.45 -0.54 27.28
N ARG A 855 -10.52 0.33 27.70
CA ARG A 855 -9.85 1.27 26.78
C ARG A 855 -8.95 0.52 25.79
N PRO A 856 -8.68 1.11 24.62
CA PRO A 856 -7.75 0.53 23.67
C PRO A 856 -6.31 0.56 24.21
N GLU A 857 -5.59 -0.54 23.99
CA GLU A 857 -4.20 -0.73 24.38
C GLU A 857 -3.36 -1.19 23.18
N LEU A 858 -2.13 -0.66 23.06
CA LEU A 858 -1.13 -1.06 22.07
C LEU A 858 -0.09 -1.97 22.73
N LYS A 859 0.16 -3.14 22.17
CA LYS A 859 1.27 -4.03 22.53
C LYS A 859 2.14 -4.34 21.32
N LEU A 860 3.42 -4.55 21.55
CA LEU A 860 4.40 -4.95 20.54
C LEU A 860 4.91 -6.37 20.85
N ALA A 861 5.10 -7.19 19.81
CA ALA A 861 5.62 -8.55 19.98
C ALA A 861 7.12 -8.52 20.35
N ASN A 862 7.45 -8.83 21.61
CA ASN A 862 8.83 -8.75 22.15
C ASN A 862 9.90 -9.50 21.32
N SER A 863 9.51 -10.52 20.55
CA SER A 863 10.41 -11.30 19.69
C SER A 863 11.02 -10.53 18.51
N ALA A 864 10.51 -9.34 18.17
CA ALA A 864 10.99 -8.54 17.04
C ALA A 864 12.13 -7.56 17.39
N PHE A 865 12.55 -7.47 18.66
CA PHE A 865 13.43 -6.42 19.18
C PHE A 865 14.70 -6.97 19.82
N GLU A 866 15.80 -6.24 19.67
CA GLU A 866 17.09 -6.57 20.30
C GLU A 866 17.08 -6.19 21.79
N LYS A 867 16.41 -5.07 22.12
CA LYS A 867 16.41 -4.48 23.46
C LYS A 867 15.13 -3.66 23.68
N VAL A 868 14.63 -3.65 24.92
CA VAL A 868 13.56 -2.75 25.37
C VAL A 868 14.09 -1.93 26.56
N SER A 869 13.76 -0.64 26.62
CA SER A 869 14.19 0.26 27.69
C SER A 869 13.07 1.26 28.01
N GLY A 870 12.28 0.95 29.05
CA GLY A 870 11.02 1.64 29.30
C GLY A 870 10.09 1.50 28.08
N ASN A 871 9.58 2.63 27.60
CA ASN A 871 8.70 2.69 26.43
C ASN A 871 9.45 2.71 25.08
N THR A 872 10.79 2.61 25.07
CA THR A 872 11.58 2.58 23.83
C THR A 872 12.01 1.16 23.48
N TYR A 873 11.60 0.71 22.30
CA TYR A 873 11.87 -0.61 21.73
C TYR A 873 12.90 -0.47 20.61
N PHE A 874 14.03 -1.16 20.72
CA PHE A 874 15.13 -1.11 19.76
C PHE A 874 15.05 -2.31 18.83
N LYS A 875 14.77 -2.06 17.54
CA LYS A 875 14.96 -3.10 16.51
C LYS A 875 16.43 -3.26 16.20
N HIS A 876 16.78 -4.46 15.74
CA HIS A 876 18.11 -4.78 15.21
C HIS A 876 18.53 -3.80 14.10
N ASP A 877 19.83 -3.49 14.08
CA ASP A 877 20.50 -2.77 12.99
C ASP A 877 20.21 -3.45 11.63
N ILE A 878 19.76 -2.66 10.64
CA ILE A 878 19.50 -3.12 9.26
C ILE A 878 20.26 -2.25 8.25
N CYS A 879 20.49 -2.73 7.03
CA CYS A 879 21.15 -1.94 5.99
C CYS A 879 20.14 -1.13 5.14
N GLU A 880 20.59 0.04 4.69
CA GLU A 880 19.86 0.97 3.84
C GLU A 880 19.19 0.27 2.64
N GLY A 881 17.88 0.41 2.48
CA GLY A 881 17.09 -0.18 1.40
C GLY A 881 16.92 -1.70 1.46
N GLU A 882 16.98 -2.31 2.65
CA GLU A 882 16.46 -3.67 2.92
C GLU A 882 15.08 -3.57 3.58
N ASP A 883 14.19 -4.54 3.35
CA ASP A 883 12.80 -4.48 3.82
C ASP A 883 12.67 -4.96 5.28
N ASP A 884 11.89 -4.23 6.09
CA ASP A 884 11.58 -4.60 7.48
C ASP A 884 10.21 -4.06 7.94
N SER A 885 9.63 -4.67 8.98
CA SER A 885 8.33 -4.29 9.55
C SER A 885 8.24 -4.55 11.06
N VAL A 886 7.15 -4.07 11.68
CA VAL A 886 6.73 -4.44 13.03
C VAL A 886 5.24 -4.73 13.04
N ASP A 887 4.82 -5.70 13.85
CA ASP A 887 3.41 -5.98 14.09
C ASP A 887 2.94 -5.29 15.37
N LEU A 888 1.88 -4.49 15.24
CA LEU A 888 1.15 -3.89 16.34
C LEU A 888 0.00 -4.81 16.75
N HIS A 889 -0.07 -5.20 18.02
CA HIS A 889 -1.25 -5.83 18.59
C HIS A 889 -2.10 -4.79 19.31
N LEU A 890 -3.39 -4.78 19.02
CA LEU A 890 -4.38 -3.81 19.48
C LEU A 890 -5.52 -4.55 20.17
N SER A 891 -5.81 -4.19 21.41
CA SER A 891 -6.92 -4.76 22.18
C SER A 891 -7.86 -3.65 22.67
N GLY A 892 -9.15 -3.75 22.36
CA GLY A 892 -10.18 -2.75 22.64
C GLY A 892 -11.37 -2.91 21.67
N SER A 893 -12.11 -1.84 21.42
CA SER A 893 -13.34 -1.83 20.62
C SER A 893 -13.09 -1.37 19.17
N ALA A 894 -12.79 -2.30 18.27
CA ALA A 894 -12.53 -1.99 16.85
C ALA A 894 -13.69 -1.21 16.19
N PRO A 895 -13.43 -0.33 15.20
CA PRO A 895 -12.12 -0.01 14.62
C PRO A 895 -11.21 0.83 15.52
N PHE A 896 -9.91 0.67 15.33
CA PHE A 896 -8.85 1.44 15.99
C PHE A 896 -8.29 2.52 15.07
N GLU A 897 -7.97 3.69 15.63
CA GLU A 897 -7.15 4.73 15.00
C GLU A 897 -5.82 4.85 15.78
N VAL A 898 -4.69 4.69 15.09
CA VAL A 898 -3.35 4.88 15.65
C VAL A 898 -2.65 6.01 14.92
N LYS A 899 -2.28 7.09 15.63
CA LYS A 899 -1.47 8.18 15.04
C LYS A 899 -0.04 8.12 15.55
N TYR A 900 0.90 8.12 14.62
CA TYR A 900 2.32 7.99 14.90
C TYR A 900 3.16 8.95 14.07
N GLN A 901 4.35 9.29 14.59
CA GLN A 901 5.29 10.20 13.94
C GLN A 901 6.59 9.47 13.59
N GLU A 902 6.97 9.53 12.31
CA GLU A 902 8.22 9.01 11.78
C GLU A 902 9.26 10.14 11.84
N ASN A 903 10.25 9.98 12.71
CA ASN A 903 11.22 11.00 13.06
C ASN A 903 12.60 10.57 12.53
N ILE A 904 12.84 10.87 11.26
CA ILE A 904 13.99 10.42 10.47
C ILE A 904 15.18 11.34 10.75
N LYS A 905 16.24 10.77 11.32
CA LYS A 905 17.49 11.45 11.67
C LYS A 905 18.62 10.85 10.81
N PRO A 906 18.75 11.25 9.53
CA PRO A 906 19.74 10.67 8.63
C PRO A 906 21.16 11.01 9.10
N ASP A 907 22.11 10.11 8.83
CA ASP A 907 23.53 10.34 9.13
C ASP A 907 24.08 11.56 8.34
N ASN A 908 23.53 11.80 7.15
CA ASN A 908 23.85 12.94 6.29
C ASN A 908 22.56 13.50 5.68
N GLY A 909 22.04 14.61 6.21
CA GLY A 909 20.86 15.27 5.64
C GLY A 909 20.16 16.23 6.60
N ALA A 910 19.02 16.77 6.16
CA ALA A 910 18.07 17.43 7.05
C ALA A 910 17.22 16.37 7.77
N LYS A 911 16.86 16.62 9.03
CA LYS A 911 15.90 15.77 9.76
C LYS A 911 14.51 15.93 9.17
N ALA A 912 13.78 14.83 9.01
CA ALA A 912 12.39 14.85 8.55
C ALA A 912 11.46 14.31 9.65
N LEU A 913 10.28 14.92 9.75
CA LEU A 913 9.20 14.47 10.64
C LEU A 913 7.95 14.29 9.79
N MET A 914 7.42 13.06 9.72
CA MET A 914 6.19 12.75 9.01
C MET A 914 5.15 12.22 10.01
N SER A 915 3.92 12.73 9.95
CA SER A 915 2.81 12.20 10.76
C SER A 915 1.95 11.30 9.89
N LYS A 916 1.60 10.11 10.41
CA LYS A 916 0.76 9.12 9.74
C LYS A 916 -0.34 8.62 10.68
N THR A 917 -1.43 8.17 10.08
CA THR A 917 -2.60 7.61 10.76
C THR A 917 -2.90 6.23 10.17
N LEU A 918 -3.11 5.24 11.03
CA LEU A 918 -3.45 3.86 10.69
C LEU A 918 -4.84 3.52 11.25
N ASN A 919 -5.79 3.21 10.36
CA ASN A 919 -7.16 2.85 10.71
C ASN A 919 -7.40 1.36 10.44
N THR A 920 -7.43 0.54 11.49
CA THR A 920 -7.53 -0.93 11.39
C THR A 920 -8.78 -1.48 12.07
N ALA A 921 -9.38 -2.50 11.47
CA ALA A 921 -10.45 -3.28 12.09
C ALA A 921 -9.95 -4.54 12.83
N GLY A 922 -8.74 -4.99 12.51
CA GLY A 922 -8.13 -6.18 13.12
C GLY A 922 -7.35 -5.85 14.39
N GLY A 923 -7.29 -6.82 15.31
CA GLY A 923 -6.47 -6.76 16.53
C GLY A 923 -4.96 -6.91 16.28
N THR A 924 -4.54 -7.13 15.04
CA THR A 924 -3.14 -7.14 14.61
C THR A 924 -2.99 -6.31 13.33
N SER A 925 -1.99 -5.42 13.25
CA SER A 925 -1.66 -4.68 12.03
C SER A 925 -0.16 -4.41 11.91
N SER A 926 0.42 -4.71 10.75
CA SER A 926 1.84 -4.49 10.47
C SER A 926 2.12 -3.06 9.99
N ILE A 927 3.25 -2.47 10.38
CA ILE A 927 3.82 -1.23 9.83
C ILE A 927 5.19 -1.54 9.20
N ARG A 928 5.40 -1.10 7.95
CA ARG A 928 6.71 -1.14 7.28
C ARG A 928 7.64 -0.08 7.87
N MET A 929 8.90 -0.44 8.11
CA MET A 929 9.96 0.52 8.41
C MET A 929 10.44 1.22 7.13
N ASP A 930 10.57 2.55 7.19
CA ASP A 930 11.43 3.26 6.24
C ASP A 930 12.88 2.89 6.51
N THR A 931 13.56 2.42 5.47
CA THR A 931 14.99 2.08 5.45
C THR A 931 15.71 2.79 4.30
N ALA A 932 15.04 3.71 3.59
CA ALA A 932 15.51 4.28 2.33
C ALA A 932 16.70 5.24 2.45
N GLN A 933 17.03 5.68 3.68
CA GLN A 933 18.21 6.49 3.99
C GLN A 933 18.89 6.00 5.26
N ALA A 934 20.23 6.00 5.26
CA ALA A 934 21.03 5.68 6.44
C ALA A 934 20.90 6.72 7.57
N GLY A 935 20.75 6.26 8.81
CA GLY A 935 20.56 7.11 9.98
C GLY A 935 19.97 6.38 11.19
N VAL A 936 19.37 7.16 12.09
CA VAL A 936 18.48 6.64 13.15
C VAL A 936 17.06 7.07 12.82
N ILE A 937 16.10 6.16 12.89
CA ILE A 937 14.70 6.44 12.63
C ILE A 937 13.89 6.01 13.84
N GLU A 938 13.01 6.90 14.32
CA GLU A 938 12.15 6.67 15.47
C GLU A 938 10.68 6.81 15.10
N TYR A 939 9.87 5.83 15.48
CA TYR A 939 8.43 5.77 15.28
C TYR A 939 7.76 6.04 16.62
N HIS A 940 7.28 7.27 16.80
CA HIS A 940 6.65 7.74 18.03
C HIS A 940 5.14 7.52 17.93
N PHE A 941 4.65 6.42 18.50
CA PHE A 941 3.22 6.13 18.65
C PHE A 941 2.67 7.02 19.77
N ALA A 942 1.92 8.05 19.40
CA ALA A 942 1.54 9.14 20.30
C ALA A 942 0.04 9.17 20.62
N GLU A 943 -0.81 8.79 19.66
CA GLU A 943 -2.26 8.72 19.86
C GLU A 943 -2.79 7.34 19.50
N LEU A 944 -3.74 6.87 20.31
CA LEU A 944 -4.52 5.65 20.11
C LEU A 944 -5.96 5.96 20.51
N SER A 945 -6.90 5.69 19.60
CA SER A 945 -8.35 5.80 19.76
C SER A 945 -9.01 4.52 19.29
N ASP A 946 -10.25 4.26 19.73
CA ASP A 946 -11.10 3.18 19.22
C ASP A 946 -12.55 3.65 19.04
N TYR A 947 -13.49 2.75 18.74
CA TYR A 947 -14.89 3.10 18.54
C TYR A 947 -15.55 3.82 19.74
N ASN A 948 -15.07 3.52 20.95
CA ASN A 948 -15.66 3.93 22.21
C ASN A 948 -14.89 5.05 22.92
N TYR A 949 -13.59 5.22 22.61
CA TYR A 949 -12.71 6.16 23.28
C TYR A 949 -11.83 6.97 22.33
N ASP A 950 -11.98 8.29 22.38
CA ASP A 950 -10.98 9.24 21.91
C ASP A 950 -9.63 9.06 22.64
N HIS A 951 -8.54 9.44 21.98
CA HIS A 951 -7.21 9.40 22.58
C HIS A 951 -7.12 10.25 23.86
N SER A 952 -6.60 9.64 24.94
CA SER A 952 -6.23 10.35 26.17
C SER A 952 -4.78 10.11 26.59
N LYS A 953 -4.08 11.22 26.83
CA LYS A 953 -2.68 11.29 27.28
C LYS A 953 -2.43 10.78 28.70
N THR A 954 -3.49 10.51 29.48
CA THR A 954 -3.39 9.96 30.84
C THR A 954 -3.46 8.43 30.88
N HIS A 955 -4.06 7.79 29.88
CA HIS A 955 -4.24 6.33 29.84
C HIS A 955 -3.35 5.67 28.77
N PHE A 956 -3.09 6.34 27.65
CA PHE A 956 -2.17 5.84 26.64
C PHE A 956 -0.75 6.33 26.90
N THR A 957 0.18 5.43 27.23
CA THR A 957 1.61 5.77 27.35
C THR A 957 2.26 5.71 25.97
N PRO A 958 2.82 6.83 25.43
CA PRO A 958 3.47 6.83 24.14
C PRO A 958 4.56 5.76 24.04
N THR A 959 4.62 5.08 22.89
CA THR A 959 5.58 4.01 22.63
C THR A 959 6.50 4.44 21.50
N ILE A 960 7.80 4.20 21.64
CA ILE A 960 8.79 4.60 20.64
C ILE A 960 9.47 3.34 20.11
N ILE A 961 9.41 3.09 18.81
CA ILE A 961 10.29 2.12 18.17
C ILE A 961 11.47 2.87 17.57
N GLN A 962 12.68 2.46 17.88
CA GLN A 962 13.92 3.01 17.32
C GLN A 962 14.62 1.94 16.48
N GLN A 963 15.04 2.30 15.27
CA GLN A 963 15.87 1.48 14.42
C GLN A 963 17.07 2.26 13.89
N ARG A 964 18.18 1.55 13.71
CA ARG A 964 19.41 2.05 13.09
C ARG A 964 19.50 1.49 11.67
N VAL A 965 19.56 2.39 10.69
CA VAL A 965 19.74 2.06 9.27
C VAL A 965 21.17 2.36 8.90
N ASN A 966 21.94 1.34 8.56
CA ASN A 966 23.35 1.43 8.23
C ASN A 966 23.57 1.75 6.75
N PRO A 967 24.46 2.70 6.41
CA PRO A 967 24.75 3.05 5.02
C PRO A 967 25.39 1.88 4.28
N ARG A 968 24.99 1.63 3.03
CA ARG A 968 25.66 0.60 2.24
C ARG A 968 27.11 1.01 1.95
N PRO A 969 28.09 0.10 2.14
CA PRO A 969 29.48 0.42 1.85
C PRO A 969 29.69 0.79 0.39
N SER A 970 30.65 1.65 0.10
CA SER A 970 31.03 1.98 -1.29
C SER A 970 32.53 1.81 -1.50
N ALA A 971 32.88 1.32 -2.69
CA ALA A 971 34.25 1.08 -3.12
C ALA A 971 34.50 1.82 -4.43
N ARG A 972 35.65 2.50 -4.55
CA ARG A 972 36.01 3.25 -5.77
C ARG A 972 37.51 3.19 -6.03
N PHE A 973 37.90 3.21 -7.30
CA PHE A 973 39.30 3.43 -7.65
C PHE A 973 39.76 4.83 -7.21
N THR A 974 41.03 4.94 -6.79
CA THR A 974 41.63 6.24 -6.46
C THR A 974 41.83 7.08 -7.71
N ASN A 975 42.25 6.44 -8.81
CA ASN A 975 42.53 7.04 -10.11
C ASN A 975 41.62 6.42 -11.18
N PRO A 976 40.30 6.73 -11.20
CA PRO A 976 39.37 6.18 -12.19
C PRO A 976 39.82 6.56 -13.61
N GLY A 977 39.67 5.63 -14.56
CA GLY A 977 40.08 5.85 -15.95
C GLY A 977 41.59 5.80 -16.23
N LYS A 978 42.48 5.77 -15.22
CA LYS A 978 43.92 5.55 -15.44
C LYS A 978 44.14 4.21 -16.14
N THR A 979 45.09 4.19 -17.08
CA THR A 979 45.71 2.97 -17.61
C THR A 979 46.94 2.61 -16.77
N TYR A 980 47.01 1.36 -16.31
CA TYR A 980 48.17 0.76 -15.66
C TYR A 980 48.86 -0.19 -16.65
N SER A 981 50.19 -0.20 -16.67
CA SER A 981 50.96 -0.82 -17.76
C SER A 981 51.87 -1.93 -17.25
N TYR A 982 51.72 -3.12 -17.84
CA TYR A 982 52.44 -4.33 -17.44
C TYR A 982 53.17 -4.92 -18.65
N CYS A 983 54.47 -5.22 -18.51
CA CYS A 983 55.21 -6.02 -19.49
C CYS A 983 54.81 -7.51 -19.34
N THR A 984 54.63 -8.23 -20.45
CA THR A 984 54.28 -9.67 -20.42
C THR A 984 55.40 -10.55 -19.84
N SER A 985 56.66 -10.09 -19.89
CA SER A 985 57.81 -10.69 -19.22
C SER A 985 57.98 -10.13 -17.80
N LEU A 986 58.08 -11.01 -16.80
CA LEU A 986 58.20 -10.70 -15.37
C LEU A 986 59.37 -9.73 -15.05
N SER A 987 59.07 -8.43 -14.94
CA SER A 987 59.94 -7.44 -14.30
C SER A 987 59.65 -7.36 -12.79
N SER A 988 60.67 -7.13 -11.97
CA SER A 988 60.60 -7.14 -10.50
C SER A 988 59.87 -5.97 -9.83
N LYS A 989 59.08 -5.20 -10.59
CA LYS A 989 58.18 -4.13 -10.07
C LYS A 989 56.78 -4.31 -10.66
N VAL A 990 55.87 -4.86 -9.86
CA VAL A 990 54.46 -5.04 -10.21
C VAL A 990 53.69 -3.77 -9.82
N GLU A 991 53.05 -3.07 -10.77
CA GLU A 991 52.11 -1.99 -10.45
C GLU A 991 50.89 -2.56 -9.69
N THR A 992 50.35 -1.80 -8.75
CA THR A 992 49.13 -2.16 -7.99
C THR A 992 48.06 -1.09 -8.15
N ILE A 993 46.78 -1.49 -8.02
CA ILE A 993 45.64 -0.63 -8.29
C ILE A 993 44.99 -0.18 -6.96
N PRO A 994 45.26 1.05 -6.48
CA PRO A 994 44.72 1.56 -5.21
C PRO A 994 43.23 1.89 -5.29
N ILE A 995 42.44 1.23 -4.45
CA ILE A 995 41.02 1.55 -4.19
C ILE A 995 40.85 2.24 -2.84
N LYS A 996 39.79 3.05 -2.72
CA LYS A 996 39.28 3.60 -1.47
C LYS A 996 37.94 2.95 -1.13
N LEU A 997 37.77 2.59 0.13
CA LEU A 997 36.59 1.92 0.69
C LEU A 997 35.93 2.85 1.72
N THR A 998 34.62 2.69 1.90
CA THR A 998 33.79 3.44 2.85
C THR A 998 32.75 2.50 3.46
N GLY A 999 32.48 2.66 4.76
CA GLY A 999 31.76 1.69 5.60
C GLY A 999 32.64 1.24 6.78
N THR A 1000 32.30 0.10 7.39
CA THR A 1000 32.95 -0.43 8.60
C THR A 1000 33.89 -1.60 8.26
N PRO A 1001 35.22 -1.49 8.47
CA PRO A 1001 36.13 -2.61 8.26
C PRO A 1001 35.95 -3.73 9.32
N PRO A 1002 36.32 -4.99 9.01
CA PRO A 1002 36.89 -5.46 7.75
C PRO A 1002 35.90 -5.46 6.58
N PHE A 1003 36.41 -5.21 5.38
CA PHE A 1003 35.67 -5.27 4.13
C PHE A 1003 35.97 -6.56 3.35
N SER A 1004 35.00 -6.98 2.53
CA SER A 1004 35.20 -7.93 1.43
C SER A 1004 34.77 -7.30 0.11
N ILE A 1005 35.52 -7.54 -0.97
CA ILE A 1005 35.28 -6.95 -2.29
C ILE A 1005 35.42 -7.98 -3.41
N ASP A 1006 34.42 -8.02 -4.29
CA ASP A 1006 34.48 -8.73 -5.57
C ASP A 1006 34.87 -7.76 -6.69
N TYR A 1007 35.90 -8.09 -7.45
CA TYR A 1007 36.29 -7.35 -8.65
C TYR A 1007 36.34 -8.25 -9.89
N GLU A 1008 36.08 -7.65 -11.05
CA GLU A 1008 35.93 -8.33 -12.34
C GLU A 1008 37.01 -7.85 -13.32
N VAL A 1009 37.75 -8.79 -13.90
CA VAL A 1009 38.71 -8.53 -14.98
C VAL A 1009 38.09 -8.96 -16.31
N ARG A 1010 37.90 -7.98 -17.22
CA ARG A 1010 37.32 -8.18 -18.56
C ARG A 1010 38.36 -7.89 -19.63
N HIS A 1011 38.85 -8.93 -20.30
CA HIS A 1011 39.82 -8.80 -21.38
C HIS A 1011 39.13 -8.51 -22.73
N SER A 1012 39.66 -7.57 -23.51
CA SER A 1012 39.16 -7.25 -24.85
C SER A 1012 39.21 -8.48 -25.77
N GLY A 1013 38.03 -8.97 -26.17
CA GLY A 1013 37.89 -10.15 -27.05
C GLY A 1013 37.48 -11.45 -26.35
N LYS A 1014 37.47 -11.50 -25.00
CA LYS A 1014 36.89 -12.63 -24.25
C LYS A 1014 35.48 -12.28 -23.77
N THR A 1015 34.50 -13.12 -24.07
CA THR A 1015 33.09 -12.92 -23.68
C THR A 1015 32.84 -13.21 -22.20
N THR A 1016 33.54 -14.21 -21.65
CA THR A 1016 33.48 -14.59 -20.23
C THR A 1016 34.41 -13.71 -19.38
N PRO A 1017 33.89 -12.97 -18.38
CA PRO A 1017 34.73 -12.28 -17.41
C PRO A 1017 35.40 -13.25 -16.43
N ARG A 1018 36.46 -12.81 -15.75
CA ARG A 1018 36.96 -13.46 -14.52
C ARG A 1018 36.61 -12.58 -13.31
N ILE A 1019 36.22 -13.20 -12.21
CA ILE A 1019 35.85 -12.52 -10.96
C ILE A 1019 36.77 -13.05 -9.86
N HIS A 1020 37.29 -12.14 -9.03
CA HIS A 1020 38.12 -12.45 -7.87
C HIS A 1020 37.52 -11.78 -6.63
N SER A 1021 37.52 -12.50 -5.51
CA SER A 1021 37.06 -12.00 -4.22
C SER A 1021 38.25 -11.81 -3.28
N VAL A 1022 38.26 -10.72 -2.52
CA VAL A 1022 39.25 -10.45 -1.47
C VAL A 1022 38.50 -10.16 -0.17
N SER A 1023 38.80 -10.88 0.89
CA SER A 1023 38.22 -10.71 2.24
C SER A 1023 39.16 -9.96 3.18
N ASP A 1024 38.68 -9.72 4.41
CA ASP A 1024 39.48 -9.34 5.57
C ASP A 1024 40.29 -8.03 5.44
N ILE A 1025 39.83 -7.12 4.58
CA ILE A 1025 40.47 -5.82 4.35
C ILE A 1025 40.16 -4.89 5.53
N SER A 1026 41.08 -4.81 6.50
CA SER A 1026 40.93 -4.01 7.73
C SER A 1026 41.06 -2.48 7.54
N SER A 1027 41.39 -2.01 6.34
CA SER A 1027 41.70 -0.60 6.04
C SER A 1027 40.81 0.01 4.96
N HIS A 1028 40.45 1.30 5.11
CA HIS A 1028 39.71 2.08 4.10
C HIS A 1028 40.47 2.36 2.78
N THR A 1029 41.67 1.81 2.65
CA THR A 1029 42.46 1.79 1.41
C THR A 1029 43.02 0.40 1.18
N TYR A 1030 43.01 -0.07 -0.06
CA TYR A 1030 43.56 -1.38 -0.44
C TYR A 1030 44.20 -1.30 -1.82
N ASN A 1031 45.25 -2.08 -2.05
CA ASN A 1031 46.01 -2.10 -3.31
C ASN A 1031 45.76 -3.44 -4.01
N ILE A 1032 44.87 -3.46 -4.99
CA ILE A 1032 44.57 -4.68 -5.75
C ILE A 1032 45.82 -5.11 -6.53
N GLN A 1033 46.26 -6.34 -6.31
CA GLN A 1033 47.23 -7.04 -7.14
C GLN A 1033 46.47 -7.95 -8.12
N ILE A 1034 46.76 -7.82 -9.41
CA ILE A 1034 46.10 -8.61 -10.46
C ILE A 1034 46.88 -9.91 -10.66
N PRO A 1035 46.25 -11.09 -10.60
CA PRO A 1035 46.93 -12.37 -10.82
C PRO A 1035 47.61 -12.44 -12.19
N ALA A 1036 48.83 -12.96 -12.25
CA ALA A 1036 49.60 -13.07 -13.50
C ALA A 1036 48.90 -13.89 -14.59
N SER A 1037 48.01 -14.82 -14.21
CA SER A 1037 47.15 -15.61 -15.10
C SER A 1037 46.06 -14.81 -15.83
N ASP A 1038 45.79 -13.56 -15.40
CA ASP A 1038 44.83 -12.63 -16.00
C ASP A 1038 45.52 -11.53 -16.82
N LEU A 1039 46.84 -11.36 -16.69
CA LEU A 1039 47.65 -10.39 -17.44
C LEU A 1039 47.96 -10.90 -18.86
N THR A 1040 46.92 -11.14 -19.67
CA THR A 1040 47.07 -11.51 -21.09
C THR A 1040 47.22 -10.27 -21.98
N ALA A 1041 48.17 -10.31 -22.91
CA ALA A 1041 48.54 -9.21 -23.82
C ALA A 1041 47.32 -8.56 -24.51
N GLY A 1042 47.28 -7.22 -24.51
CA GLY A 1042 46.14 -6.42 -24.96
C GLY A 1042 45.49 -5.62 -23.82
N THR A 1043 44.28 -5.10 -24.06
CA THR A 1043 43.57 -4.25 -23.09
C THR A 1043 42.59 -5.04 -22.22
N SER A 1044 42.85 -5.10 -20.92
CA SER A 1044 41.88 -5.57 -19.92
C SER A 1044 41.26 -4.37 -19.19
N ALA A 1045 40.03 -4.52 -18.72
CA ALA A 1045 39.33 -3.54 -17.91
C ALA A 1045 38.95 -4.15 -16.57
N VAL A 1046 39.25 -3.45 -15.47
CA VAL A 1046 38.87 -3.85 -14.11
C VAL A 1046 37.64 -3.06 -13.69
N PHE A 1047 36.61 -3.78 -13.25
CA PHE A 1047 35.39 -3.25 -12.66
C PHE A 1047 35.28 -3.74 -11.22
N LEU A 1048 34.84 -2.89 -10.31
CA LEU A 1048 34.40 -3.34 -8.98
C LEU A 1048 32.96 -3.86 -9.13
N ARG A 1049 32.59 -4.94 -8.44
CA ARG A 1049 31.29 -5.62 -8.62
C ARG A 1049 30.45 -5.71 -7.36
N LYS A 1050 31.07 -5.96 -6.22
CA LYS A 1050 30.40 -6.07 -4.93
C LYS A 1050 31.35 -5.57 -3.85
N VAL A 1051 30.83 -4.84 -2.87
CA VAL A 1051 31.52 -4.61 -1.60
C VAL A 1051 30.57 -4.95 -0.46
N THR A 1052 31.10 -5.65 0.53
CA THR A 1052 30.44 -6.04 1.79
C THR A 1052 31.32 -5.55 2.95
N ASP A 1053 30.71 -5.07 4.04
CA ASP A 1053 31.42 -4.58 5.22
C ASP A 1053 31.16 -5.44 6.48
N ALA A 1054 31.76 -5.05 7.61
CA ALA A 1054 31.65 -5.79 8.87
C ALA A 1054 30.22 -5.86 9.45
N ARG A 1055 29.30 -5.01 9.01
CA ARG A 1055 27.87 -5.06 9.38
C ARG A 1055 27.07 -5.97 8.44
N THR A 1056 27.74 -6.73 7.57
CA THR A 1056 27.20 -7.53 6.46
C THR A 1056 26.54 -6.73 5.34
N CYS A 1057 26.41 -5.41 5.49
CA CYS A 1057 25.81 -4.52 4.51
C CYS A 1057 26.52 -4.62 3.16
N THR A 1058 25.73 -4.80 2.10
CA THR A 1058 26.24 -5.20 0.79
C THR A 1058 25.75 -4.26 -0.32
N ARG A 1059 26.71 -3.74 -1.10
CA ARG A 1059 26.46 -2.95 -2.31
C ARG A 1059 26.97 -3.67 -3.54
N THR A 1060 26.06 -4.00 -4.45
CA THR A 1060 26.40 -4.40 -5.82
C THR A 1060 26.62 -3.15 -6.67
N LEU A 1061 27.71 -3.15 -7.44
CA LEU A 1061 28.15 -2.01 -8.25
C LEU A 1061 27.82 -2.29 -9.73
N PRO A 1062 27.09 -1.39 -10.43
CA PRO A 1062 26.73 -1.60 -11.82
C PRO A 1062 27.96 -1.44 -12.73
N SER A 1063 28.05 -2.22 -13.81
CA SER A 1063 29.20 -2.18 -14.73
C SER A 1063 29.31 -0.89 -15.59
N THR A 1064 28.57 0.14 -15.21
CA THR A 1064 28.65 1.52 -15.71
C THR A 1064 29.53 2.41 -14.83
N GLU A 1065 29.91 1.96 -13.63
CA GLU A 1065 30.82 2.70 -12.76
C GLU A 1065 32.24 2.83 -13.37
N PRO A 1066 33.05 3.82 -12.94
CA PRO A 1066 34.33 4.12 -13.57
C PRO A 1066 35.32 2.95 -13.49
N ARG A 1067 35.71 2.41 -14.64
CA ARG A 1067 36.68 1.32 -14.76
C ARG A 1067 38.14 1.81 -14.72
N VAL A 1068 39.04 0.95 -14.30
CA VAL A 1068 40.48 1.09 -14.54
C VAL A 1068 40.87 0.25 -15.76
N GLN A 1069 41.81 0.75 -16.57
CA GLN A 1069 42.33 0.01 -17.71
C GLN A 1069 43.69 -0.61 -17.38
N ILE A 1070 43.91 -1.83 -17.83
CA ILE A 1070 45.19 -2.55 -17.79
C ILE A 1070 45.62 -2.69 -19.25
N SER A 1071 46.76 -2.08 -19.60
CA SER A 1071 47.43 -2.31 -20.86
C SER A 1071 48.56 -3.31 -20.64
N VAL A 1072 48.34 -4.57 -21.02
CA VAL A 1072 49.40 -5.57 -21.00
C VAL A 1072 50.17 -5.46 -22.31
N HIS A 1073 51.32 -4.81 -22.25
CA HIS A 1073 52.21 -4.68 -23.39
C HIS A 1073 53.02 -5.96 -23.56
N ALA A 1074 53.11 -6.44 -24.81
CA ALA A 1074 54.15 -7.39 -25.17
C ALA A 1074 55.51 -6.69 -25.01
N ALA A 1075 56.50 -7.39 -24.43
CA ALA A 1075 57.88 -6.92 -24.50
C ALA A 1075 58.30 -6.84 -25.97
N PRO A 1076 59.09 -5.84 -26.40
CA PRO A 1076 59.37 -5.62 -27.80
C PRO A 1076 60.16 -6.81 -28.36
N SER A 1077 59.59 -7.48 -29.36
CA SER A 1077 60.22 -8.63 -29.99
C SER A 1077 60.85 -8.23 -31.31
N ILE A 1078 62.17 -8.41 -31.40
CA ILE A 1078 62.84 -8.50 -32.69
C ILE A 1078 62.73 -9.95 -33.18
N THR A 1079 62.22 -10.12 -34.38
CA THR A 1079 62.06 -11.41 -35.05
C THR A 1079 62.62 -11.28 -36.47
N PRO A 1080 63.18 -12.33 -37.09
CA PRO A 1080 63.53 -12.26 -38.49
C PRO A 1080 62.23 -12.14 -39.33
N LEU A 1081 62.20 -11.21 -40.29
CA LEU A 1081 61.08 -11.08 -41.24
C LEU A 1081 60.91 -12.34 -42.09
N GLU A 1082 62.01 -13.04 -42.33
CA GLU A 1082 62.03 -14.35 -42.99
C GLU A 1082 62.59 -15.37 -42.00
N THR A 1083 61.77 -16.31 -41.53
CA THR A 1083 62.15 -17.27 -40.48
C THR A 1083 63.19 -18.31 -40.91
N LYS A 1084 63.69 -18.23 -42.14
CA LYS A 1084 64.80 -19.05 -42.60
C LYS A 1084 66.09 -18.58 -41.96
N ARG A 1085 66.88 -19.52 -41.45
CA ARG A 1085 68.30 -19.30 -41.15
C ARG A 1085 69.14 -19.38 -42.43
N ASP A 1086 68.49 -19.57 -43.56
CA ASP A 1086 69.03 -20.06 -44.82
C ASP A 1086 68.40 -19.23 -45.94
N TYR A 1087 68.96 -18.04 -46.14
CA TYR A 1087 68.58 -17.08 -47.18
C TYR A 1087 68.97 -17.62 -48.57
N CYS A 1088 68.73 -16.86 -49.64
CA CYS A 1088 69.20 -17.13 -51.00
C CYS A 1088 69.97 -15.89 -51.49
N VAL A 1089 70.89 -16.02 -52.46
CA VAL A 1089 71.66 -14.85 -52.94
C VAL A 1089 70.71 -13.83 -53.58
N GLY A 1090 70.79 -12.56 -53.14
CA GLY A 1090 69.85 -11.51 -53.53
C GLY A 1090 68.69 -11.28 -52.55
N ASP A 1091 68.50 -12.13 -51.54
CA ASP A 1091 67.52 -11.88 -50.49
C ASP A 1091 67.91 -10.72 -49.56
N ARG A 1092 67.02 -10.35 -48.65
CA ARG A 1092 67.27 -9.31 -47.64
C ARG A 1092 67.06 -9.90 -46.26
N LEU A 1093 68.10 -9.87 -45.41
CA LEU A 1093 67.93 -10.10 -43.98
C LEU A 1093 67.13 -8.95 -43.37
N GLY A 1094 65.81 -9.11 -43.40
CA GLY A 1094 64.89 -8.29 -42.67
C GLY A 1094 64.71 -8.81 -41.26
N TYR A 1095 64.59 -7.91 -40.30
CA TYR A 1095 64.10 -8.18 -38.96
C TYR A 1095 62.92 -7.27 -38.68
N SER A 1096 61.80 -7.87 -38.27
CA SER A 1096 60.59 -7.20 -37.84
C SER A 1096 60.77 -6.78 -36.39
N LEU A 1097 60.47 -5.52 -36.12
CA LEU A 1097 60.56 -4.90 -34.80
C LEU A 1097 59.14 -4.69 -34.30
N SER A 1098 58.70 -5.58 -33.42
CA SER A 1098 57.40 -5.46 -32.75
C SER A 1098 57.54 -4.58 -31.50
N GLY A 1099 56.67 -3.59 -31.37
CA GLY A 1099 56.76 -2.50 -30.38
C GLY A 1099 56.56 -1.14 -31.05
N VAL A 1100 57.00 -0.05 -30.41
CA VAL A 1100 56.82 1.33 -30.90
C VAL A 1100 58.15 1.98 -31.28
N ALA A 1101 58.27 2.39 -32.55
CA ALA A 1101 59.43 3.10 -33.06
C ALA A 1101 59.59 4.49 -32.42
N PRO A 1102 60.83 4.98 -32.17
CA PRO A 1102 62.11 4.39 -32.58
C PRO A 1102 62.59 3.23 -31.70
N PHE A 1103 63.19 2.23 -32.34
CA PHE A 1103 63.80 1.05 -31.72
C PHE A 1103 65.32 1.19 -31.62
N SER A 1104 65.92 0.59 -30.57
CA SER A 1104 67.36 0.33 -30.49
C SER A 1104 67.63 -1.16 -30.67
N ILE A 1105 68.53 -1.52 -31.60
CA ILE A 1105 68.92 -2.89 -31.96
C ILE A 1105 70.41 -3.08 -31.73
N TYR A 1106 70.79 -4.21 -31.13
CA TYR A 1106 72.17 -4.59 -30.84
C TYR A 1106 72.49 -5.91 -31.56
N TYR A 1107 73.55 -5.96 -32.39
CA TYR A 1107 73.79 -7.07 -33.34
C TYR A 1107 75.26 -7.27 -33.71
N SER A 1108 75.60 -8.36 -34.42
CA SER A 1108 76.92 -8.61 -35.00
C SER A 1108 76.86 -9.31 -36.38
N PHE A 1109 77.97 -9.27 -37.12
CA PHE A 1109 78.19 -10.02 -38.36
C PHE A 1109 79.65 -10.49 -38.38
N ASP A 1110 79.89 -11.79 -38.64
CA ASP A 1110 81.18 -12.47 -38.46
C ASP A 1110 81.97 -11.97 -37.22
N GLY A 1111 81.29 -11.98 -36.06
CA GLY A 1111 81.87 -11.68 -34.74
C GLY A 1111 82.02 -10.20 -34.35
N LYS A 1112 81.68 -9.23 -35.21
CA LYS A 1112 81.88 -7.79 -34.92
C LYS A 1112 80.59 -7.11 -34.43
N ALA A 1113 80.53 -6.80 -33.13
CA ALA A 1113 79.36 -6.18 -32.48
C ALA A 1113 79.10 -4.72 -32.88
N ARG A 1114 77.83 -4.33 -32.97
CA ARG A 1114 77.32 -3.02 -33.44
C ARG A 1114 75.98 -2.67 -32.77
N LYS A 1115 75.68 -1.36 -32.69
CA LYS A 1115 74.34 -0.83 -32.36
C LYS A 1115 73.75 -0.13 -33.59
N ALA A 1116 72.44 -0.24 -33.79
CA ALA A 1116 71.68 0.57 -34.74
C ALA A 1116 70.38 1.08 -34.12
N THR A 1117 69.97 2.28 -34.54
CA THR A 1117 68.64 2.84 -34.25
C THR A 1117 67.76 2.66 -35.48
N SER A 1118 66.51 2.22 -35.32
CA SER A 1118 65.52 2.17 -36.40
C SER A 1118 64.31 3.01 -36.04
N SER A 1119 64.07 4.07 -36.81
CA SER A 1119 62.82 4.85 -36.78
C SER A 1119 61.65 4.15 -37.49
N SER A 1120 61.86 2.93 -38.00
CA SER A 1120 60.82 2.08 -38.60
C SER A 1120 60.69 0.74 -37.88
N THR A 1121 59.56 0.07 -38.06
CA THR A 1121 59.31 -1.30 -37.58
C THR A 1121 60.07 -2.39 -38.35
N THR A 1122 60.96 -2.04 -39.29
CA THR A 1122 61.74 -3.01 -40.06
C THR A 1122 63.23 -2.66 -40.10
N PHE A 1123 64.07 -3.51 -39.51
CA PHE A 1123 65.52 -3.45 -39.68
C PHE A 1123 65.93 -4.34 -40.85
N ARG A 1124 66.10 -3.78 -42.05
CA ARG A 1124 66.44 -4.53 -43.28
C ARG A 1124 67.91 -4.34 -43.70
N ARG A 1125 68.52 -5.42 -44.20
CA ARG A 1125 69.90 -5.47 -44.70
C ARG A 1125 69.99 -6.41 -45.93
N LEU A 1126 70.55 -5.94 -47.05
CA LEU A 1126 70.65 -6.74 -48.28
C LEU A 1126 71.75 -7.83 -48.18
N ALA A 1127 71.43 -9.07 -48.57
CA ALA A 1127 72.33 -10.22 -48.60
C ALA A 1127 73.10 -10.28 -49.93
N GLU A 1128 74.13 -9.44 -50.04
CA GLU A 1128 75.03 -9.37 -51.20
C GLU A 1128 75.85 -10.67 -51.42
N LYS A 1129 76.15 -11.40 -50.34
CA LYS A 1129 77.00 -12.60 -50.31
C LYS A 1129 76.59 -13.55 -49.18
N ALA A 1130 77.00 -14.80 -49.25
CA ALA A 1130 76.86 -15.78 -48.15
C ALA A 1130 77.83 -15.48 -46.98
N GLY A 1131 77.38 -15.67 -45.74
CA GLY A 1131 78.12 -15.39 -44.49
C GLY A 1131 77.21 -15.49 -43.24
N LYS A 1132 77.73 -15.30 -42.01
CA LYS A 1132 76.96 -15.48 -40.77
C LYS A 1132 76.63 -14.17 -40.03
N PHE A 1133 75.34 -13.99 -39.70
CA PHE A 1133 74.79 -12.82 -38.99
C PHE A 1133 74.18 -13.19 -37.62
N GLU A 1134 74.17 -12.29 -36.63
CA GLU A 1134 73.65 -12.54 -35.27
C GLU A 1134 73.06 -11.28 -34.56
N ILE A 1135 72.04 -11.40 -33.68
CA ILE A 1135 71.42 -10.30 -32.89
C ILE A 1135 71.37 -10.61 -31.40
N THR A 1136 71.60 -9.61 -30.52
CA THR A 1136 71.74 -9.78 -29.05
C THR A 1136 70.70 -9.07 -28.15
N ALA A 1137 70.11 -7.94 -28.56
CA ALA A 1137 69.09 -7.25 -27.75
C ALA A 1137 68.24 -6.25 -28.54
N VAL A 1138 67.04 -5.94 -28.02
CA VAL A 1138 66.14 -4.90 -28.53
C VAL A 1138 65.42 -4.12 -27.42
N SER A 1139 65.14 -2.85 -27.68
CA SER A 1139 64.18 -2.04 -26.90
C SER A 1139 63.41 -1.09 -27.81
N ASP A 1140 62.17 -0.78 -27.43
CA ASP A 1140 61.30 0.17 -28.12
C ASP A 1140 61.02 1.42 -27.27
N SER A 1141 60.38 2.43 -27.85
CA SER A 1141 60.13 3.72 -27.20
C SER A 1141 58.79 3.81 -26.45
N GLY A 1142 57.83 2.91 -26.73
CA GLY A 1142 56.45 3.03 -26.26
C GLY A 1142 56.04 2.02 -25.18
N SER A 1143 56.72 0.88 -25.06
CA SER A 1143 56.53 -0.02 -23.91
C SER A 1143 57.51 0.28 -22.76
N GLY A 1144 58.72 0.75 -23.07
CA GLY A 1144 59.83 0.88 -22.12
C GLY A 1144 60.40 -0.46 -21.61
N CYS A 1145 59.82 -1.59 -21.99
CA CYS A 1145 60.34 -2.92 -21.67
C CYS A 1145 61.63 -3.18 -22.51
N LYS A 1146 62.70 -3.68 -21.89
CA LYS A 1146 63.91 -4.18 -22.59
C LYS A 1146 63.81 -5.69 -22.78
N ALA A 1147 64.14 -6.18 -23.97
CA ALA A 1147 64.19 -7.60 -24.28
C ALA A 1147 65.61 -8.03 -24.73
N ASP A 1148 66.16 -9.04 -24.05
CA ASP A 1148 67.42 -9.70 -24.43
C ASP A 1148 67.10 -10.90 -25.34
N VAL A 1149 67.85 -11.06 -26.43
CA VAL A 1149 67.46 -11.91 -27.58
C VAL A 1149 68.67 -12.61 -28.20
N ASN A 1150 68.49 -13.77 -28.84
CA ASN A 1150 69.54 -14.45 -29.62
C ASN A 1150 68.96 -14.99 -30.95
N LEU A 1151 69.48 -14.53 -32.10
CA LEU A 1151 69.00 -14.88 -33.46
C LEU A 1151 70.18 -14.91 -34.45
N ALA A 1152 70.27 -15.86 -35.39
CA ALA A 1152 71.35 -15.96 -36.39
C ALA A 1152 70.94 -16.55 -37.78
N ALA A 1153 71.73 -16.34 -38.86
CA ALA A 1153 71.41 -16.69 -40.28
C ALA A 1153 72.61 -16.92 -41.28
N THR A 1154 72.35 -17.45 -42.50
CA THR A 1154 73.22 -18.05 -43.60
C THR A 1154 72.49 -18.01 -45.02
N VAL A 1155 72.98 -18.52 -46.21
CA VAL A 1155 72.47 -18.21 -47.63
C VAL A 1155 72.68 -19.31 -48.81
N HIS A 1156 71.73 -19.58 -49.80
CA HIS A 1156 71.56 -20.76 -50.81
C HIS A 1156 70.85 -20.54 -52.27
N GLY A 1157 70.27 -21.57 -53.01
CA GLY A 1157 69.77 -21.61 -54.48
C GLY A 1157 68.51 -22.48 -55.01
N LEU A 1158 68.19 -22.64 -56.35
CA LEU A 1158 66.81 -22.64 -57.09
C LEU A 1158 66.32 -23.77 -58.15
N PRO A 1159 64.99 -23.91 -58.61
CA PRO A 1159 64.34 -25.06 -59.43
C PRO A 1159 63.17 -24.86 -60.53
N SER A 1160 62.39 -25.91 -61.02
CA SER A 1160 61.41 -25.93 -62.21
C SER A 1160 60.19 -27.00 -62.30
N ALA A 1161 59.07 -26.86 -63.12
CA ALA A 1161 57.88 -27.83 -63.25
C ALA A 1161 56.85 -27.75 -64.48
N ARG A 1162 55.76 -28.60 -64.59
CA ARG A 1162 54.68 -28.75 -65.67
C ARG A 1162 53.28 -29.41 -65.27
N VAL A 1163 52.25 -29.49 -66.17
CA VAL A 1163 50.83 -29.99 -65.93
C VAL A 1163 50.12 -30.66 -67.13
N SER A 1164 49.24 -31.66 -66.91
CA SER A 1164 48.22 -32.23 -67.85
C SER A 1164 48.68 -32.44 -69.31
N ASP A 1165 49.99 -32.63 -69.49
CA ASP A 1165 50.73 -32.47 -70.74
C ASP A 1165 50.34 -31.23 -71.60
N GLY A 1166 49.71 -30.21 -70.98
CA GLY A 1166 49.39 -28.88 -71.51
C GLY A 1166 47.92 -28.55 -71.91
N ARG A 1167 46.85 -29.06 -71.23
CA ARG A 1167 45.42 -29.04 -71.72
C ARG A 1167 44.35 -28.64 -70.62
N GLU A 1168 43.00 -28.62 -70.86
CA GLU A 1168 41.94 -27.93 -69.99
C GLU A 1168 40.49 -28.60 -69.85
N ALA A 1169 39.69 -28.36 -68.75
CA ALA A 1169 38.29 -28.87 -68.39
C ALA A 1169 37.40 -28.02 -67.35
N GLU A 1170 36.17 -28.47 -66.86
CA GLU A 1170 35.19 -27.80 -65.86
C GLU A 1170 34.07 -28.71 -65.16
N GLN A 1171 33.27 -28.26 -64.13
CA GLN A 1171 32.19 -29.04 -63.36
C GLN A 1171 31.15 -28.27 -62.41
N ASP A 1172 30.23 -28.92 -61.61
CA ASP A 1172 29.26 -28.33 -60.57
C ASP A 1172 28.61 -29.29 -59.45
N ILE A 1173 28.10 -28.81 -58.25
CA ILE A 1173 27.52 -29.52 -57.01
C ILE A 1173 26.64 -28.66 -55.99
N HIS A 1174 26.14 -29.29 -54.90
CA HIS A 1174 25.58 -28.75 -53.61
C HIS A 1174 26.61 -28.70 -52.43
N GLU A 1175 26.21 -28.28 -51.21
CA GLU A 1175 27.01 -28.24 -49.96
C GLU A 1175 27.45 -29.66 -49.44
N GLY A 1176 28.30 -30.36 -50.20
CA GLY A 1176 29.02 -31.60 -49.82
C GLY A 1176 29.26 -32.68 -50.93
N GLY A 1177 30.14 -32.47 -51.94
CA GLY A 1177 30.45 -33.42 -53.05
C GLY A 1177 31.85 -33.26 -53.72
N SER A 1178 32.29 -34.10 -54.72
CA SER A 1178 33.68 -34.06 -55.30
C SER A 1178 34.05 -34.74 -56.68
N ALA A 1179 35.29 -34.50 -57.25
CA ALA A 1179 35.89 -34.84 -58.59
C ALA A 1179 37.47 -35.09 -58.62
N GLU A 1180 38.26 -35.15 -59.77
CA GLU A 1180 39.70 -35.67 -59.88
C GLU A 1180 40.68 -35.15 -61.05
N ILE A 1181 42.05 -34.96 -60.87
CA ILE A 1181 43.10 -34.29 -61.81
C ILE A 1181 44.64 -34.79 -61.72
N GLU A 1182 45.65 -34.37 -62.56
CA GLU A 1182 47.14 -34.77 -62.64
C GLU A 1182 48.28 -33.68 -62.98
N PHE A 1183 49.57 -33.81 -62.51
CA PHE A 1183 50.75 -32.86 -62.63
C PHE A 1183 52.24 -33.44 -62.68
N ARG A 1184 53.35 -32.65 -62.96
CA ARG A 1184 54.81 -33.10 -63.09
C ARG A 1184 55.98 -32.05 -62.75
N PHE A 1185 57.24 -32.39 -62.27
CA PHE A 1185 58.26 -31.44 -61.60
C PHE A 1185 59.83 -31.61 -61.84
N GLY A 1186 60.74 -30.81 -61.20
CA GLY A 1186 62.25 -30.97 -61.14
C GLY A 1186 63.18 -29.86 -60.47
N GLY A 1187 64.31 -30.22 -59.80
CA GLY A 1187 65.19 -29.38 -58.90
C GLY A 1187 66.03 -30.20 -57.87
N GLU A 1188 66.46 -29.70 -56.70
CA GLU A 1188 66.94 -30.57 -55.57
C GLU A 1188 65.76 -31.06 -54.69
N ALA A 1189 65.48 -32.36 -54.69
CA ALA A 1189 64.31 -32.95 -54.03
C ALA A 1189 64.19 -32.66 -52.51
N PRO A 1190 62.96 -32.56 -51.95
CA PRO A 1190 61.66 -32.76 -52.60
C PRO A 1190 61.13 -31.55 -53.36
N TRP A 1191 60.13 -31.76 -54.24
CA TRP A 1191 59.51 -30.68 -55.01
C TRP A 1191 58.17 -30.25 -54.44
N GLU A 1192 58.00 -28.93 -54.31
CA GLU A 1192 56.74 -28.27 -53.96
C GLU A 1192 56.28 -27.46 -55.18
N PHE A 1193 55.11 -27.75 -55.73
CA PHE A 1193 54.53 -27.04 -56.86
C PHE A 1193 53.12 -26.53 -56.51
N THR A 1194 52.59 -25.55 -57.25
CA THR A 1194 51.27 -24.94 -56.94
C THR A 1194 50.37 -24.87 -58.14
N TRP A 1195 49.13 -25.35 -58.04
CA TRP A 1195 48.04 -25.07 -58.98
C TRP A 1195 47.02 -24.05 -58.43
N VAL A 1196 46.20 -23.47 -59.30
CA VAL A 1196 45.20 -22.42 -58.98
C VAL A 1196 43.84 -22.70 -59.61
N ARG A 1197 42.85 -22.96 -58.78
CA ARG A 1197 41.42 -22.97 -59.11
C ARG A 1197 40.94 -21.55 -59.39
N SER A 1198 40.09 -21.27 -60.37
CA SER A 1198 39.63 -19.91 -60.71
C SER A 1198 38.20 -19.77 -61.24
N LYS A 1199 37.40 -18.86 -60.70
CA LYS A 1199 35.96 -18.68 -60.95
C LYS A 1199 35.57 -18.75 -62.43
N ILE A 1200 34.43 -19.37 -62.71
CA ILE A 1200 33.88 -19.49 -64.06
C ILE A 1200 33.70 -18.10 -64.66
N ALA A 1201 34.52 -17.76 -65.65
CA ALA A 1201 34.53 -16.46 -66.30
C ALA A 1201 34.27 -16.61 -67.80
N GLY A 1202 33.49 -15.69 -68.37
CA GLY A 1202 33.14 -15.71 -69.78
C GLY A 1202 34.38 -15.66 -70.70
N LYS A 1203 34.31 -16.42 -71.80
CA LYS A 1203 35.42 -16.62 -72.77
C LYS A 1203 36.19 -15.33 -73.07
N GLY A 1204 37.52 -15.40 -72.96
CA GLY A 1204 38.45 -14.30 -73.24
C GLY A 1204 38.90 -13.49 -72.02
N LYS A 1205 38.44 -13.83 -70.80
CA LYS A 1205 38.96 -13.28 -69.54
C LYS A 1205 39.55 -14.40 -68.68
N ARG A 1206 40.61 -14.10 -67.90
CA ARG A 1206 41.06 -14.97 -66.81
C ARG A 1206 39.98 -15.04 -65.73
N GLY A 1207 39.80 -16.23 -65.14
CA GLY A 1207 39.01 -16.40 -63.92
C GLY A 1207 39.69 -15.74 -62.72
N GLU A 1208 38.89 -15.29 -61.76
CA GLU A 1208 39.33 -14.85 -60.43
C GLU A 1208 39.74 -16.08 -59.63
N VAL A 1209 40.94 -16.17 -59.04
CA VAL A 1209 41.37 -17.39 -58.33
C VAL A 1209 40.51 -17.68 -57.08
N MET A 1210 40.09 -18.94 -56.90
CA MET A 1210 39.10 -19.41 -55.90
C MET A 1210 39.60 -20.55 -54.97
N GLU A 1211 40.74 -21.16 -55.25
CA GLU A 1211 41.49 -22.18 -54.45
C GLU A 1211 42.90 -22.25 -55.09
N MET A 1212 43.95 -22.61 -54.35
CA MET A 1212 45.35 -22.54 -54.79
C MET A 1212 46.22 -23.61 -54.09
N ARG A 1213 45.89 -24.90 -54.22
CA ARG A 1213 46.68 -25.90 -53.49
C ARG A 1213 48.08 -26.04 -54.06
N SER A 1214 49.01 -26.13 -53.13
CA SER A 1214 50.37 -26.57 -53.43
C SER A 1214 50.54 -27.99 -52.95
N GLU A 1215 51.10 -28.80 -53.82
CA GLU A 1215 51.28 -30.23 -53.61
C GLU A 1215 52.77 -30.53 -53.65
N THR A 1216 53.18 -31.51 -52.83
CA THR A 1216 54.56 -31.95 -52.72
C THR A 1216 54.68 -33.34 -53.30
N SER A 1217 55.69 -33.56 -54.14
CA SER A 1217 56.01 -34.90 -54.62
C SER A 1217 57.50 -35.20 -54.49
N GLU A 1218 57.77 -36.36 -53.90
CA GLU A 1218 59.08 -37.02 -53.89
C GLU A 1218 59.39 -37.66 -55.26
N SER A 1219 58.35 -37.89 -56.07
CA SER A 1219 58.41 -38.24 -57.49
C SER A 1219 58.29 -36.98 -58.34
N ASP A 1220 58.65 -37.11 -59.62
CA ASP A 1220 58.40 -36.15 -60.67
C ASP A 1220 56.92 -36.04 -61.14
N THR A 1221 55.94 -36.69 -60.49
CA THR A 1221 54.49 -36.68 -60.89
C THR A 1221 53.47 -36.65 -59.71
N PHE A 1222 52.18 -36.28 -59.93
CA PHE A 1222 51.13 -36.16 -58.88
C PHE A 1222 49.65 -36.23 -59.39
N ARG A 1223 48.64 -36.55 -58.54
CA ARG A 1223 47.16 -36.56 -58.82
C ARG A 1223 46.24 -36.10 -57.66
N LEU A 1224 45.08 -35.50 -57.95
CA LEU A 1224 44.20 -34.71 -57.03
C LEU A 1224 42.72 -35.14 -57.02
N ARG A 1225 41.96 -34.85 -55.93
CA ARG A 1225 40.48 -34.73 -55.91
C ARG A 1225 39.91 -33.35 -55.45
N ALA A 1226 38.80 -32.91 -56.08
CA ALA A 1226 38.28 -31.52 -56.11
C ALA A 1226 36.82 -31.38 -55.59
N GLY A 1227 36.40 -30.23 -55.02
CA GLY A 1227 35.12 -30.13 -54.25
C GLY A 1227 34.34 -28.79 -54.21
N GLU A 1228 34.83 -27.66 -54.74
CA GLU A 1228 34.16 -26.34 -54.65
C GLU A 1228 34.51 -25.39 -55.85
N GLU A 1229 33.97 -24.15 -55.96
CA GLU A 1229 33.95 -23.38 -57.25
C GLU A 1229 35.28 -22.92 -57.85
N GLY A 1230 35.52 -23.24 -59.13
CA GLY A 1230 36.46 -22.57 -60.05
C GLY A 1230 37.47 -23.51 -60.72
N VAL A 1231 38.23 -23.05 -61.71
CA VAL A 1231 39.06 -23.68 -62.75
C VAL A 1231 40.61 -23.78 -62.46
N TYR A 1232 41.19 -24.98 -62.20
CA TYR A 1232 42.56 -25.39 -61.72
C TYR A 1232 43.91 -25.36 -62.58
N GLU A 1233 44.92 -24.44 -62.50
CA GLU A 1233 46.23 -24.45 -63.26
C GLU A 1233 47.59 -24.23 -62.52
N VAL A 1234 48.74 -24.82 -62.94
CA VAL A 1234 50.07 -24.63 -62.23
C VAL A 1234 50.85 -23.37 -62.58
N VAL A 1235 51.44 -22.77 -61.53
CA VAL A 1235 51.97 -21.40 -61.51
C VAL A 1235 53.30 -21.17 -60.74
N ARG A 1236 53.71 -22.10 -59.85
CA ARG A 1236 54.91 -21.99 -58.97
C ARG A 1236 55.62 -23.33 -58.84
N VAL A 1237 56.92 -23.30 -58.60
CA VAL A 1237 57.72 -24.45 -58.19
C VAL A 1237 58.90 -24.08 -57.28
N ARG A 1238 59.13 -24.93 -56.29
CA ARG A 1238 60.15 -24.84 -55.27
C ARG A 1238 60.81 -26.20 -55.06
N ASP A 1239 62.06 -26.17 -54.63
CA ASP A 1239 62.82 -27.33 -54.23
C ASP A 1239 63.24 -27.20 -52.76
N ARG A 1240 64.23 -27.99 -52.34
CA ARG A 1240 64.71 -28.02 -50.96
C ARG A 1240 65.04 -26.65 -50.36
N TRP A 1241 65.56 -25.68 -51.14
CA TRP A 1241 66.11 -24.43 -50.57
C TRP A 1241 65.46 -23.15 -51.11
N CYS A 1242 65.35 -22.96 -52.42
CA CYS A 1242 64.78 -21.74 -53.01
C CYS A 1242 63.74 -22.07 -54.11
N GLU A 1243 63.26 -21.06 -54.83
CA GLU A 1243 61.97 -21.12 -55.53
C GLU A 1243 61.95 -20.24 -56.79
N VAL A 1244 61.23 -20.68 -57.83
CA VAL A 1244 60.97 -19.91 -59.06
C VAL A 1244 59.47 -19.84 -59.34
N ARG A 1245 59.03 -18.69 -59.86
CA ARG A 1245 57.62 -18.38 -60.20
C ARG A 1245 57.54 -17.80 -61.60
N ARG A 1246 56.37 -17.94 -62.24
CA ARG A 1246 56.06 -17.27 -63.50
C ARG A 1246 55.49 -15.88 -63.24
N GLU A 1247 56.05 -14.84 -63.86
CA GLU A 1247 55.54 -13.48 -63.71
C GLU A 1247 54.12 -13.33 -64.30
N GLY A 1248 53.37 -12.36 -63.77
CA GLY A 1248 52.00 -12.08 -64.23
C GLY A 1248 50.96 -13.11 -63.79
N VAL A 1249 51.26 -13.99 -62.82
CA VAL A 1249 50.27 -14.78 -62.08
C VAL A 1249 50.56 -14.66 -60.59
N GLU A 1250 49.67 -14.02 -59.85
CA GLU A 1250 49.86 -13.83 -58.41
C GLU A 1250 49.55 -15.12 -57.64
N VAL A 1251 50.59 -15.91 -57.40
CA VAL A 1251 50.52 -17.13 -56.61
C VAL A 1251 50.41 -16.79 -55.11
N GLY A 1252 49.20 -16.40 -54.69
CA GLY A 1252 48.80 -16.16 -53.30
C GLY A 1252 49.19 -17.31 -52.37
N LYS A 1253 50.07 -17.03 -51.40
CA LYS A 1253 50.95 -18.03 -50.79
C LYS A 1253 50.30 -19.02 -49.78
N GLU A 1254 48.97 -19.13 -49.69
CA GLU A 1254 48.31 -19.55 -48.45
C GLU A 1254 47.59 -20.91 -48.40
N GLU A 1255 47.51 -21.69 -49.49
CA GLU A 1255 47.04 -23.09 -49.40
C GLU A 1255 48.16 -24.14 -49.34
N ALA A 1256 49.41 -23.70 -49.45
CA ALA A 1256 50.62 -24.52 -49.36
C ALA A 1256 50.95 -25.05 -47.95
N ARG A 1257 49.95 -25.36 -47.10
CA ARG A 1257 50.22 -25.83 -45.72
C ARG A 1257 49.22 -26.80 -45.08
N LYS A 1258 48.43 -27.50 -45.91
CA LYS A 1258 47.79 -28.79 -45.60
C LYS A 1258 47.76 -29.59 -46.90
N ARG A 1259 48.39 -30.77 -47.07
CA ARG A 1259 49.07 -31.72 -46.17
C ARG A 1259 50.39 -32.12 -46.88
N LEU A 1260 51.48 -32.55 -46.24
CA LEU A 1260 51.60 -33.69 -45.32
C LEU A 1260 52.71 -33.49 -44.27
N THR A 1261 52.41 -33.77 -43.01
CA THR A 1261 53.05 -34.87 -42.26
C THR A 1261 51.97 -35.57 -41.43
N ASN A 1262 52.28 -36.77 -40.93
CA ASN A 1262 51.64 -37.32 -39.73
C ASN A 1262 52.17 -36.60 -38.47
#